data_AF-A0A258AUW8-F1
#
_entry.id   AF-A0A258AUW8-F1
#
_cell.length_a   1.000
_cell.length_b   1.000
_cell.length_c   1.000
_cell.angle_alpha   90.00
_cell.angle_beta   90.00
_cell.angle_gamma   90.00
#
_symmetry.space_group_name_H-M   'P 1'
#
loop_
_entity.id
_entity.type
_entity.pdbx_description
1 polymer ?
#
loop_
_entity_poly.entity_id
_entity_poly.type
_entity_poly.pdbx_seq_one_letter_code
_entity_poly.pdbx_strand_id
1 'polypeptide(L)'
;MPPLPAILVSLRARYRRLPRWFRYISGTFAVLALIGLITFGLIWHHYSSLAATFDMTALTRGQNETLIMGAKGEPIGSASDIERELVTLTDVPITLVQAVIATEDARFFSHPGFDIIGLSRAAVKNFTSHGIRQGGSTITQQLARNAFGLQGRSYERKITEIFLAMRIERECTKEQILTHYLNRIYLGTGCSGVGAAARCYFGKDVHDLTLVESATLAGIIKAPVAFSPITQPALAKQKRDLTLQRMAETRSITEAEANAARALPLVISHDKNRVRTGYMLAAARAEFQRLGFRPGTPPEMTMTLRLDWQHRLDTLVRQHLDTLAPKDKALQGAVIVLDNNSGSILAMQGGRDFNTSPFNRALDGVRPPGTAFLPLVYAAALTTLPDVTDAPQIDGPLDNKQAMIGGLVGTLGEWGAEGEPVAYTGGTITPIQALLESRTAATVRLGYQVGLDPLRSAINRCGFTTPLRTEAAFTLGQSPLRLIEFARAFTSIANDGRQCATPHFLLTPTIRSTEVFAPAAIAHVRDTLITGMERPEYRKPLLAHGLANKSIAGYGGITYDRTDAWFIGSDRDLTCLVWVGHDKDIPISAKTTASTAALPLWAAVFAMVTEGKPKGWDAKAPASQLLATPLRALFVEGEARVIRVTPVSGVVLGNDPYQSTSAPGGVPSAIPLPQDDYVPKAIPVPQ
;
A
#
# COMPACT_ATOMS: atom_id res chain seq x y z
N MET A 1 74.08 -3.03 -24.47
CA MET A 1 73.40 -2.37 -23.33
C MET A 1 73.98 -0.97 -23.20
N PRO A 2 73.18 0.11 -23.28
CA PRO A 2 73.68 1.44 -22.98
C PRO A 2 74.11 1.50 -21.50
N PRO A 3 75.20 2.21 -21.16
CA PRO A 3 75.65 2.34 -19.77
C PRO A 3 74.56 3.03 -18.95
N LEU A 4 74.28 2.48 -17.76
CA LEU A 4 73.35 3.10 -16.81
C LEU A 4 73.81 4.54 -16.55
N PRO A 5 72.89 5.52 -16.57
CA PRO A 5 73.24 6.93 -16.32
C PRO A 5 74.06 7.05 -15.03
N ALA A 6 75.15 7.82 -15.06
CA ALA A 6 76.17 7.91 -14.00
C ALA A 6 75.60 8.15 -12.59
N ILE A 7 74.42 8.78 -12.52
CA ILE A 7 73.62 8.98 -11.31
C ILE A 7 73.29 7.65 -10.61
N LEU A 8 72.87 6.61 -11.35
CA LEU A 8 72.52 5.29 -10.79
C LEU A 8 73.74 4.53 -10.25
N VAL A 9 74.92 4.74 -10.86
CA VAL A 9 76.18 4.14 -10.37
C VAL A 9 76.59 4.76 -9.04
N SER A 10 76.45 6.09 -8.90
CA SER A 10 76.79 6.82 -7.67
C SER A 10 75.86 6.49 -6.49
N LEU A 11 74.56 6.30 -6.74
CA LEU A 11 73.57 5.92 -5.73
C LEU A 11 73.78 4.48 -5.25
N ARG A 12 74.13 3.56 -6.16
CA ARG A 12 74.42 2.15 -5.83
C ARG A 12 75.66 2.01 -4.94
N ALA A 13 76.68 2.81 -5.17
CA ALA A 13 77.89 2.84 -4.36
C ALA A 13 77.63 3.39 -2.94
N ARG A 14 76.81 4.45 -2.81
CA ARG A 14 76.40 5.01 -1.52
C ARG A 14 75.49 4.05 -0.73
N TYR A 15 74.56 3.38 -1.39
CA TYR A 15 73.66 2.40 -0.74
C TYR A 15 74.41 1.19 -0.16
N ARG A 16 75.48 0.73 -0.83
CA ARG A 16 76.33 -0.38 -0.33
C ARG A 16 77.11 -0.05 0.94
N ARG A 17 77.31 1.23 1.27
CA ARG A 17 78.00 1.68 2.50
C ARG A 17 77.10 1.71 3.74
N LEU A 18 75.79 1.49 3.60
CA LEU A 18 74.85 1.48 4.72
C LEU A 18 74.89 0.14 5.50
N PRO A 19 74.63 0.17 6.83
CA PRO A 19 74.54 -1.04 7.65
C PRO A 19 73.57 -2.07 7.04
N ARG A 20 73.89 -3.37 7.19
CA ARG A 20 73.07 -4.47 6.61
C ARG A 20 71.60 -4.39 7.05
N TRP A 21 71.33 -4.09 8.32
CA TRP A 21 69.97 -3.96 8.87
C TRP A 21 69.16 -2.83 8.18
N PHE A 22 69.78 -1.69 7.91
CA PHE A 22 69.12 -0.56 7.23
C PHE A 22 68.78 -0.90 5.77
N ARG A 23 69.64 -1.67 5.08
CA ARG A 23 69.38 -2.15 3.71
C ARG A 23 68.23 -3.16 3.64
N TYR A 24 68.08 -4.00 4.67
CA TYR A 24 66.92 -4.90 4.77
C TYR A 24 65.64 -4.11 5.01
N ILE A 25 65.62 -3.16 5.96
CA ILE A 25 64.43 -2.33 6.25
C ILE A 25 64.02 -1.49 5.03
N SER A 26 64.97 -0.81 4.39
CA SER A 26 64.69 0.02 3.20
C SER A 26 64.29 -0.83 1.98
N GLY A 27 64.87 -2.02 1.81
CA GLY A 27 64.45 -2.98 0.79
C GLY A 27 63.03 -3.50 1.01
N THR A 28 62.70 -3.89 2.25
CA THR A 28 61.34 -4.31 2.63
C THR A 28 60.34 -3.17 2.44
N PHE A 29 60.68 -1.94 2.85
CA PHE A 29 59.82 -0.78 2.63
C PHE A 29 59.59 -0.50 1.15
N ALA A 30 60.63 -0.60 0.31
CA ALA A 30 60.50 -0.43 -1.14
C ALA A 30 59.62 -1.53 -1.77
N VAL A 31 59.74 -2.79 -1.32
CA VAL A 31 58.88 -3.89 -1.77
C VAL A 31 57.43 -3.67 -1.32
N LEU A 32 57.19 -3.29 -0.08
CA LEU A 32 55.84 -2.97 0.42
C LEU A 32 55.23 -1.77 -0.31
N ALA A 33 56.01 -0.74 -0.59
CA ALA A 33 55.56 0.41 -1.38
C ALA A 33 55.22 0.00 -2.82
N LEU A 34 56.01 -0.87 -3.43
CA LEU A 34 55.74 -1.41 -4.77
C LEU A 34 54.47 -2.27 -4.79
N ILE A 35 54.29 -3.17 -3.81
CA ILE A 35 53.05 -3.95 -3.65
C ILE A 35 51.86 -3.00 -3.45
N GLY A 36 52.02 -1.96 -2.64
CA GLY A 36 51.00 -0.93 -2.43
C GLY A 36 50.62 -0.20 -3.72
N LEU A 37 51.60 0.16 -4.55
CA LEU A 37 51.37 0.79 -5.86
C LEU A 37 50.67 -0.15 -6.85
N ILE A 38 51.10 -1.41 -6.91
CA ILE A 38 50.49 -2.42 -7.79
C ILE A 38 49.04 -2.67 -7.36
N THR A 39 48.81 -2.89 -6.06
CA THR A 39 47.46 -3.11 -5.52
C THR A 39 46.56 -1.90 -5.74
N PHE A 40 47.06 -0.69 -5.51
CA PHE A 40 46.34 0.55 -5.85
C PHE A 40 46.01 0.63 -7.34
N GLY A 41 46.96 0.33 -8.23
CA GLY A 41 46.75 0.30 -9.67
C GLY A 41 45.68 -0.71 -10.11
N LEU A 42 45.67 -1.91 -9.51
CA LEU A 42 44.67 -2.94 -9.77
C LEU A 42 43.27 -2.51 -9.30
N ILE A 43 43.16 -1.95 -8.09
CA ILE A 43 41.91 -1.39 -7.56
C ILE A 43 41.42 -0.27 -8.47
N TRP A 44 42.31 0.65 -8.84
CA TRP A 44 42.00 1.76 -9.73
C TRP A 44 41.48 1.26 -11.08
N HIS A 45 42.17 0.32 -11.71
CA HIS A 45 41.75 -0.26 -12.98
C HIS A 45 40.40 -0.99 -12.88
N HIS A 46 40.20 -1.79 -11.84
CA HIS A 46 38.96 -2.53 -11.62
C HIS A 46 37.76 -1.60 -11.45
N TYR A 47 37.82 -0.64 -10.51
CA TYR A 47 36.69 0.24 -10.22
C TYR A 47 36.47 1.32 -11.26
N SER A 48 37.52 1.79 -11.97
CA SER A 48 37.33 2.68 -13.12
C SER A 48 36.65 1.97 -14.30
N SER A 49 37.02 0.71 -14.55
CA SER A 49 36.36 -0.12 -15.56
C SER A 49 34.92 -0.45 -15.18
N LEU A 50 34.66 -0.80 -13.92
CA LEU A 50 33.31 -1.01 -13.41
C LEU A 50 32.47 0.27 -13.52
N ALA A 51 33.02 1.43 -13.14
CA ALA A 51 32.31 2.71 -13.29
C ALA A 51 31.98 3.01 -14.75
N ALA A 52 32.81 2.58 -15.72
CA ALA A 52 32.60 2.77 -17.15
C ALA A 52 31.43 1.95 -17.72
N THR A 53 31.05 0.82 -17.10
CA THR A 53 29.93 -0.01 -17.58
C THR A 53 28.56 0.55 -17.22
N PHE A 54 28.48 1.47 -16.25
CA PHE A 54 27.21 2.11 -15.89
C PHE A 54 26.71 3.03 -17.01
N ASP A 55 25.41 2.96 -17.25
CA ASP A 55 24.72 3.76 -18.25
C ASP A 55 24.42 5.15 -17.72
N MET A 56 25.12 6.15 -18.25
CA MET A 56 25.05 7.54 -17.79
C MET A 56 23.72 8.22 -18.10
N THR A 57 22.89 7.65 -18.98
CA THR A 57 21.50 8.10 -19.13
C THR A 57 20.72 7.93 -17.83
N ALA A 58 21.19 7.10 -16.87
CA ALA A 58 20.62 7.01 -15.53
C ALA A 58 20.54 8.37 -14.79
N LEU A 59 21.43 9.33 -15.09
CA LEU A 59 21.39 10.68 -14.49
C LEU A 59 20.13 11.47 -14.87
N THR A 60 19.59 11.22 -16.07
CA THR A 60 18.35 11.81 -16.59
C THR A 60 17.17 10.83 -16.56
N ARG A 61 17.42 9.52 -16.50
CA ARG A 61 16.41 8.45 -16.44
C ARG A 61 15.54 8.59 -15.19
N GLY A 62 14.22 8.54 -15.35
CA GLY A 62 13.28 8.78 -14.25
C GLY A 62 13.02 10.27 -13.95
N GLN A 63 13.48 11.18 -14.81
CA GLN A 63 12.93 12.54 -14.87
C GLN A 63 11.51 12.55 -15.49
N ASN A 64 11.18 11.56 -16.34
CA ASN A 64 9.82 11.37 -16.84
C ASN A 64 9.10 10.35 -15.96
N GLU A 65 8.05 10.79 -15.30
CA GLU A 65 7.17 9.96 -14.48
C GLU A 65 5.98 9.48 -15.30
N THR A 66 5.42 8.32 -14.96
CA THR A 66 4.10 7.94 -15.46
C THR A 66 3.06 8.66 -14.64
N LEU A 67 2.31 9.57 -15.26
CA LEU A 67 1.20 10.26 -14.61
C LEU A 67 0.03 9.29 -14.44
N ILE A 68 -0.49 9.20 -13.23
CA ILE A 68 -1.71 8.46 -12.92
C ILE A 68 -2.87 9.44 -13.09
N MET A 69 -3.77 9.11 -14.03
CA MET A 69 -4.95 9.89 -14.34
C MET A 69 -6.20 9.20 -13.78
N GLY A 70 -7.17 9.96 -13.31
CA GLY A 70 -8.48 9.46 -12.90
C GLY A 70 -9.42 9.24 -14.08
N ALA A 71 -10.60 8.71 -13.78
CA ALA A 71 -11.56 8.31 -14.81
C ALA A 71 -12.06 9.46 -15.71
N LYS A 72 -11.96 10.71 -15.28
CA LYS A 72 -12.32 11.91 -16.08
C LYS A 72 -11.09 12.58 -16.72
N GLY A 73 -9.92 11.94 -16.68
CA GLY A 73 -8.68 12.50 -17.20
C GLY A 73 -8.02 13.54 -16.29
N GLU A 74 -8.42 13.61 -15.03
CA GLU A 74 -7.79 14.46 -14.01
C GLU A 74 -6.49 13.84 -13.47
N PRO A 75 -5.41 14.60 -13.23
CA PRO A 75 -4.20 14.04 -12.63
C PRO A 75 -4.45 13.69 -11.16
N ILE A 76 -4.12 12.46 -10.76
CA ILE A 76 -4.18 11.98 -9.38
C ILE A 76 -2.81 12.09 -8.71
N GLY A 77 -1.75 11.77 -9.46
CA GLY A 77 -0.39 11.72 -8.96
C GLY A 77 0.52 10.95 -9.90
N SER A 78 1.57 10.34 -9.36
CA SER A 78 2.60 9.64 -10.13
C SER A 78 2.69 8.17 -9.74
N ALA A 79 2.94 7.33 -10.74
CA ALA A 79 3.22 5.91 -10.53
C ALA A 79 4.55 5.67 -9.81
N SER A 80 5.42 6.68 -9.74
CA SER A 80 6.57 6.65 -8.86
C SER A 80 6.17 7.02 -7.43
N ASP A 81 6.78 6.35 -6.44
CA ASP A 81 6.66 6.70 -5.01
C ASP A 81 7.24 8.07 -4.68
N ILE A 82 7.95 8.63 -5.65
CA ILE A 82 8.69 9.85 -5.60
C ILE A 82 8.00 10.79 -6.58
N GLU A 83 7.38 11.84 -6.07
CA GLU A 83 6.91 12.95 -6.88
C GLU A 83 8.10 13.88 -7.16
N ARG A 84 8.37 14.15 -8.45
CA ARG A 84 9.38 15.11 -8.89
C ARG A 84 8.75 16.24 -9.70
N GLU A 85 9.15 17.45 -9.37
CA GLU A 85 8.98 18.62 -10.22
C GLU A 85 10.37 18.96 -10.74
N LEU A 86 10.58 18.81 -12.05
CA LEU A 86 11.87 19.08 -12.67
C LEU A 86 12.11 20.58 -12.70
N VAL A 87 13.14 21.01 -12.01
CA VAL A 87 13.58 22.41 -11.97
C VAL A 87 14.95 22.53 -12.63
N THR A 88 15.17 23.63 -13.32
CA THR A 88 16.52 24.01 -13.73
C THR A 88 17.21 24.75 -12.58
N LEU A 89 18.54 24.81 -12.58
CA LEU A 89 19.26 25.50 -11.51
C LEU A 89 18.90 26.99 -11.42
N THR A 90 18.49 27.61 -12.54
CA THR A 90 18.03 29.00 -12.61
C THR A 90 16.67 29.21 -11.94
N ASP A 91 15.84 28.18 -11.83
CA ASP A 91 14.55 28.25 -11.12
C ASP A 91 14.74 28.18 -9.60
N VAL A 92 15.88 27.65 -9.13
CA VAL A 92 16.13 27.41 -7.71
C VAL A 92 16.73 28.65 -7.05
N PRO A 93 16.18 29.13 -5.91
CA PRO A 93 16.74 30.26 -5.19
C PRO A 93 18.19 30.01 -4.78
N ILE A 94 19.03 31.04 -4.96
CA ILE A 94 20.45 30.95 -4.60
C ILE A 94 20.65 30.61 -3.12
N THR A 95 19.73 31.04 -2.25
CA THR A 95 19.73 30.71 -0.82
C THR A 95 19.59 29.21 -0.57
N LEU A 96 18.79 28.50 -1.36
CA LEU A 96 18.66 27.05 -1.27
C LEU A 96 19.92 26.33 -1.76
N VAL A 97 20.46 26.75 -2.91
CA VAL A 97 21.72 26.21 -3.43
C VAL A 97 22.85 26.37 -2.41
N GLN A 98 22.98 27.57 -1.83
CA GLN A 98 23.96 27.86 -0.78
C GLN A 98 23.72 27.05 0.50
N ALA A 99 22.46 26.88 0.93
CA ALA A 99 22.12 26.07 2.11
C ALA A 99 22.52 24.60 1.94
N VAL A 100 22.25 24.03 0.76
CA VAL A 100 22.61 22.65 0.40
C VAL A 100 24.12 22.50 0.38
N ILE A 101 24.85 23.39 -0.32
CA ILE A 101 26.32 23.35 -0.39
C ILE A 101 26.93 23.50 1.02
N ALA A 102 26.51 24.48 1.81
CA ALA A 102 27.05 24.70 3.15
C ALA A 102 26.85 23.51 4.10
N THR A 103 25.74 22.78 3.93
CA THR A 103 25.37 21.66 4.81
C THR A 103 25.96 20.33 4.34
N GLU A 104 25.84 20.01 3.06
CA GLU A 104 26.19 18.71 2.50
C GLU A 104 27.64 18.66 2.00
N ASP A 105 28.15 19.74 1.39
CA ASP A 105 29.45 19.75 0.72
C ASP A 105 30.04 21.16 0.54
N ALA A 106 30.55 21.75 1.63
CA ALA A 106 30.99 23.15 1.65
C ALA A 106 32.14 23.48 0.69
N ARG A 107 32.79 22.47 0.09
CA ARG A 107 33.87 22.63 -0.89
C ARG A 107 33.57 21.97 -2.21
N PHE A 108 32.28 21.83 -2.52
CA PHE A 108 31.77 21.23 -3.74
C PHE A 108 32.50 21.72 -5.01
N PHE A 109 32.75 23.02 -5.13
CA PHE A 109 33.42 23.61 -6.29
C PHE A 109 34.94 23.39 -6.32
N SER A 110 35.56 22.94 -5.23
CA SER A 110 37.02 22.83 -5.10
C SER A 110 37.56 21.41 -5.31
N HIS A 111 36.71 20.39 -5.47
CA HIS A 111 37.15 19.00 -5.62
C HIS A 111 36.51 18.29 -6.84
N PRO A 112 37.14 17.24 -7.39
CA PRO A 112 36.64 16.50 -8.55
C PRO A 112 35.72 15.33 -8.14
N GLY A 113 34.64 15.64 -7.40
CA GLY A 113 33.66 14.64 -6.95
C GLY A 113 33.96 13.89 -5.65
N PHE A 114 35.19 13.93 -5.13
CA PHE A 114 35.53 13.38 -3.81
C PHE A 114 36.43 14.35 -3.02
N ASP A 115 36.14 14.51 -1.73
CA ASP A 115 36.84 15.49 -0.90
C ASP A 115 37.85 14.81 0.06
N ILE A 116 39.12 14.79 -0.32
CA ILE A 116 40.21 14.21 0.49
C ILE A 116 40.36 14.94 1.83
N ILE A 117 40.38 16.27 1.81
CA ILE A 117 40.59 17.05 3.04
C ILE A 117 39.34 16.92 3.95
N GLY A 118 38.15 16.76 3.37
CA GLY A 118 36.90 16.60 4.11
C GLY A 118 36.83 15.23 4.76
N LEU A 119 37.27 14.20 4.04
CA LEU A 119 37.43 12.84 4.53
C LEU A 119 38.46 12.77 5.68
N SER A 120 39.63 13.40 5.51
CA SER A 120 40.66 13.47 6.55
C SER A 120 40.17 14.20 7.80
N ARG A 121 39.44 15.31 7.64
CA ARG A 121 38.83 16.05 8.76
C ARG A 121 37.77 15.21 9.47
N ALA A 122 36.91 14.52 8.72
CA ALA A 122 35.90 13.64 9.29
C ALA A 122 36.52 12.45 10.03
N ALA A 123 37.60 11.86 9.51
CA ALA A 123 38.34 10.80 10.17
C ALA A 123 38.91 11.27 11.51
N VAL A 124 39.67 12.38 11.54
CA VAL A 124 40.25 12.95 12.77
C VAL A 124 39.16 13.24 13.81
N LYS A 125 38.03 13.83 13.39
CA LYS A 125 36.92 14.14 14.29
C LYS A 125 36.22 12.89 14.81
N ASN A 126 36.08 11.84 14.00
CA ASN A 126 35.50 10.56 14.42
C ASN A 126 36.46 9.76 15.32
N PHE A 127 37.78 9.92 15.21
CA PHE A 127 38.76 9.33 16.14
C PHE A 127 38.81 10.05 17.50
N THR A 128 38.51 11.34 17.53
CA THR A 128 38.47 12.15 18.77
C THR A 128 37.10 12.18 19.44
N SER A 129 36.05 11.67 18.78
CA SER A 129 34.68 11.58 19.32
C SER A 129 34.33 10.12 19.62
N HIS A 130 33.70 9.83 20.76
CA HIS A 130 33.11 8.50 21.02
C HIS A 130 31.82 8.29 20.18
N GLY A 131 31.98 8.09 18.87
CA GLY A 131 30.91 7.79 17.91
C GLY A 131 31.05 8.48 16.54
N ILE A 132 30.48 7.87 15.49
CA ILE A 132 30.46 8.41 14.11
C ILE A 132 29.51 9.61 14.06
N ARG A 133 30.06 10.84 14.09
CA ARG A 133 29.25 12.08 14.16
C ARG A 133 29.17 12.84 12.83
N GLN A 134 30.16 12.70 11.94
CA GLN A 134 30.22 13.46 10.69
C GLN A 134 30.41 12.54 9.48
N GLY A 135 29.54 12.68 8.48
CA GLY A 135 29.64 11.95 7.20
C GLY A 135 30.49 12.75 6.21
N GLY A 136 31.47 12.11 5.58
CA GLY A 136 32.39 12.75 4.62
C GLY A 136 32.03 12.49 3.15
N SER A 137 30.74 12.32 2.82
CA SER A 137 30.32 12.08 1.43
C SER A 137 29.99 13.41 0.73
N THR A 138 30.46 13.58 -0.50
CA THR A 138 30.22 14.77 -1.34
C THR A 138 28.85 14.72 -2.02
N ILE A 139 28.39 15.86 -2.54
CA ILE A 139 27.13 15.92 -3.33
C ILE A 139 27.19 14.95 -4.52
N THR A 140 28.31 14.92 -5.24
CA THR A 140 28.48 14.04 -6.41
C THR A 140 28.46 12.55 -6.03
N GLN A 141 29.04 12.17 -4.88
CA GLN A 141 28.94 10.78 -4.37
C GLN A 141 27.52 10.40 -4.00
N GLN A 142 26.77 11.33 -3.39
CA GLN A 142 25.37 11.09 -3.07
C GLN A 142 24.51 10.98 -4.34
N LEU A 143 24.77 11.82 -5.34
CA LEU A 143 24.14 11.71 -6.66
C LEU A 143 24.42 10.34 -7.29
N ALA A 144 25.68 9.90 -7.31
CA ALA A 144 26.07 8.58 -7.83
C ALA A 144 25.33 7.44 -7.10
N ARG A 145 25.29 7.47 -5.77
CA ARG A 145 24.58 6.48 -4.96
C ARG A 145 23.10 6.39 -5.34
N ASN A 146 22.45 7.54 -5.45
CA ASN A 146 21.01 7.61 -5.67
C ASN A 146 20.64 7.32 -7.13
N ALA A 147 21.44 7.77 -8.09
CA ALA A 147 21.16 7.62 -9.52
C ALA A 147 21.32 6.19 -10.03
N PHE A 148 22.28 5.45 -9.47
CA PHE A 148 22.64 4.10 -9.93
C PHE A 148 22.21 3.01 -8.95
N GLY A 149 21.38 3.34 -7.95
CA GLY A 149 20.77 2.38 -7.04
C GLY A 149 21.78 1.58 -6.22
N LEU A 150 22.88 2.21 -5.78
CA LEU A 150 23.95 1.53 -5.04
C LEU A 150 23.50 1.23 -3.60
N GLN A 151 22.98 0.02 -3.37
CA GLN A 151 22.44 -0.42 -2.07
C GLN A 151 23.51 -1.08 -1.16
N GLY A 152 23.20 -1.19 0.14
CA GLY A 152 24.04 -1.84 1.15
C GLY A 152 25.01 -0.90 1.91
N ARG A 153 25.73 -1.44 2.89
CA ARG A 153 26.77 -0.74 3.67
C ARG A 153 28.12 -1.45 3.56
N SER A 154 28.63 -1.61 2.33
CA SER A 154 29.95 -2.20 2.07
C SER A 154 31.00 -1.16 1.67
N TYR A 155 32.28 -1.50 1.88
CA TYR A 155 33.41 -0.71 1.38
C TYR A 155 33.47 -0.70 -0.15
N GLU A 156 33.16 -1.81 -0.79
CA GLU A 156 33.08 -1.94 -2.25
C GLU A 156 32.11 -0.92 -2.86
N ARG A 157 30.87 -0.87 -2.34
CA ARG A 157 29.87 0.13 -2.74
C ARG A 157 30.41 1.55 -2.60
N LYS A 158 31.12 1.84 -1.50
CA LYS A 158 31.68 3.18 -1.24
C LYS A 158 32.80 3.54 -2.21
N ILE A 159 33.64 2.57 -2.60
CA ILE A 159 34.67 2.78 -3.63
C ILE A 159 34.01 2.99 -4.99
N THR A 160 32.99 2.20 -5.34
CA THR A 160 32.20 2.39 -6.57
C THR A 160 31.57 3.79 -6.64
N GLU A 161 31.00 4.30 -5.55
CA GLU A 161 30.49 5.69 -5.48
C GLU A 161 31.57 6.73 -5.80
N ILE A 162 32.80 6.54 -5.32
CA ILE A 162 33.91 7.48 -5.55
C ILE A 162 34.30 7.49 -7.03
N PHE A 163 34.47 6.32 -7.64
CA PHE A 163 34.83 6.22 -9.07
C PHE A 163 33.72 6.71 -9.98
N LEU A 164 32.47 6.45 -9.63
CA LEU A 164 31.32 6.95 -10.36
C LEU A 164 31.17 8.47 -10.22
N ALA A 165 31.42 9.03 -9.02
CA ALA A 165 31.47 10.47 -8.82
C ALA A 165 32.57 11.15 -9.66
N MET A 166 33.76 10.55 -9.73
CA MET A 166 34.84 11.03 -10.60
C MET A 166 34.46 10.99 -12.07
N ARG A 167 33.71 9.97 -12.51
CA ARG A 167 33.20 9.88 -13.88
C ARG A 167 32.15 10.96 -14.16
N ILE A 168 31.18 11.13 -13.27
CA ILE A 168 30.16 12.18 -13.37
C ILE A 168 30.81 13.56 -13.52
N GLU A 169 31.85 13.86 -12.75
CA GLU A 169 32.56 15.15 -12.80
C GLU A 169 33.39 15.39 -14.07
N ARG A 170 33.68 14.33 -14.84
CA ARG A 170 34.30 14.45 -16.17
C ARG A 170 33.26 14.70 -17.26
N GLU A 171 32.04 14.21 -17.07
CA GLU A 171 30.98 14.22 -18.09
C GLU A 171 29.93 15.32 -17.84
N CYS A 172 29.86 15.88 -16.63
CA CYS A 172 28.90 16.90 -16.24
C CYS A 172 29.59 18.12 -15.61
N THR A 173 29.06 19.31 -15.88
CA THR A 173 29.47 20.53 -15.16
C THR A 173 28.94 20.52 -13.72
N LYS A 174 29.54 21.33 -12.84
CA LYS A 174 29.08 21.48 -11.44
C LYS A 174 27.61 21.90 -11.34
N GLU A 175 27.16 22.74 -12.27
CA GLU A 175 25.77 23.19 -12.35
C GLU A 175 24.83 22.04 -12.76
N GLN A 176 25.23 21.23 -13.74
CA GLN A 176 24.47 20.04 -14.13
C GLN A 176 24.39 19.04 -12.97
N ILE A 177 25.50 18.82 -12.25
CA ILE A 177 25.54 17.93 -11.07
C ILE A 177 24.57 18.43 -10.00
N LEU A 178 24.59 19.72 -9.68
CA LEU A 178 23.64 20.31 -8.73
C LEU A 178 22.20 20.16 -9.23
N THR A 179 21.93 20.41 -10.51
CA THR A 179 20.59 20.25 -11.10
C THR A 179 20.09 18.81 -10.96
N HIS A 180 20.91 17.82 -11.33
CA HIS A 180 20.54 16.40 -11.19
C HIS A 180 20.37 15.99 -9.73
N TYR A 181 21.21 16.50 -8.84
CA TYR A 181 21.10 16.24 -7.41
C TYR A 181 19.82 16.83 -6.81
N LEU A 182 19.57 18.12 -7.03
CA LEU A 182 18.43 18.86 -6.51
C LEU A 182 17.10 18.34 -7.03
N ASN A 183 17.04 17.73 -8.23
CA ASN A 183 15.84 17.07 -8.74
C ASN A 183 15.63 15.63 -8.25
N ARG A 184 16.62 15.04 -7.57
CA ARG A 184 16.64 13.60 -7.25
C ARG A 184 16.73 13.29 -5.77
N ILE A 185 17.21 14.21 -4.93
CA ILE A 185 17.27 13.97 -3.48
C ILE A 185 15.88 13.65 -2.93
N TYR A 186 15.76 12.59 -2.15
CA TYR A 186 14.52 12.31 -1.43
C TYR A 186 14.40 13.25 -0.24
N LEU A 187 13.25 13.90 -0.06
CA LEU A 187 13.02 14.89 0.99
C LEU A 187 11.89 14.49 1.95
N GLY A 188 11.44 13.23 1.91
CA GLY A 188 10.41 12.70 2.81
C GLY A 188 9.01 12.81 2.21
N THR A 189 8.03 12.13 2.84
CA THR A 189 6.59 12.16 2.48
C THR A 189 6.28 11.92 0.99
N GLY A 190 7.08 11.09 0.31
CA GLY A 190 6.90 10.83 -1.12
C GLY A 190 7.38 11.96 -2.05
N CYS A 191 8.00 13.00 -1.50
CA CYS A 191 8.45 14.18 -2.24
C CYS A 191 9.96 14.03 -2.53
N SER A 192 10.35 14.09 -3.80
CA SER A 192 11.76 14.04 -4.20
C SER A 192 12.10 15.16 -5.16
N GLY A 193 13.26 15.72 -4.93
CA GLY A 193 13.66 16.95 -5.55
C GLY A 193 13.06 18.17 -4.86
N VAL A 194 13.75 19.29 -5.00
CA VAL A 194 13.43 20.52 -4.27
C VAL A 194 12.14 21.18 -4.74
N GLY A 195 11.75 21.04 -6.01
CA GLY A 195 10.48 21.55 -6.54
C GLY A 195 9.28 20.88 -5.88
N ALA A 196 9.22 19.54 -5.97
CA ALA A 196 8.18 18.77 -5.31
C ALA A 196 8.15 19.02 -3.80
N ALA A 197 9.30 19.12 -3.15
CA ALA A 197 9.38 19.41 -1.72
C ALA A 197 8.87 20.81 -1.35
N ALA A 198 9.10 21.83 -2.19
CA ALA A 198 8.58 23.18 -1.98
C ALA A 198 7.04 23.18 -1.95
N ARG A 199 6.42 22.50 -2.91
CA ARG A 199 4.97 22.31 -2.98
C ARG A 199 4.43 21.47 -1.80
N CYS A 200 5.10 20.37 -1.51
CA CYS A 200 4.73 19.40 -0.50
C CYS A 200 4.75 19.96 0.93
N TYR A 201 5.81 20.70 1.30
CA TYR A 201 5.96 21.25 2.65
C TYR A 201 5.42 22.67 2.81
N PHE A 202 5.49 23.50 1.76
CA PHE A 202 5.20 24.94 1.86
C PHE A 202 4.11 25.41 0.91
N GLY A 203 3.59 24.56 0.02
CA GLY A 203 2.58 24.96 -0.96
C GLY A 203 3.07 25.97 -2.01
N LYS A 204 4.38 26.19 -2.11
CA LYS A 204 5.00 27.22 -2.94
C LYS A 204 5.74 26.64 -4.13
N ASP A 205 5.90 27.44 -5.17
CA ASP A 205 6.90 27.15 -6.20
C ASP A 205 8.31 27.23 -5.61
N VAL A 206 9.24 26.48 -6.21
CA VAL A 206 10.62 26.43 -5.71
C VAL A 206 11.28 27.81 -5.66
N HIS A 207 10.97 28.69 -6.62
CA HIS A 207 11.55 30.03 -6.73
C HIS A 207 11.10 30.98 -5.63
N ASP A 208 9.98 30.68 -4.97
CA ASP A 208 9.39 31.49 -3.90
C ASP A 208 9.87 31.07 -2.49
N LEU A 209 10.80 30.12 -2.40
CA LEU A 209 11.31 29.67 -1.12
C LEU A 209 12.14 30.75 -0.42
N THR A 210 11.77 31.03 0.82
CA THR A 210 12.52 31.93 1.71
C THR A 210 13.80 31.29 2.24
N LEU A 211 14.67 32.08 2.87
CA LEU A 211 15.88 31.57 3.54
C LEU A 211 15.56 30.50 4.60
N VAL A 212 14.49 30.69 5.39
CA VAL A 212 14.07 29.77 6.46
C VAL A 212 13.63 28.42 5.88
N GLU A 213 12.83 28.46 4.80
CA GLU A 213 12.33 27.27 4.11
C GLU A 213 13.48 26.54 3.39
N SER A 214 14.35 27.30 2.73
CA SER A 214 15.58 26.81 2.07
C SER A 214 16.49 26.05 3.05
N ALA A 215 16.78 26.66 4.20
CA ALA A 215 17.60 26.05 5.24
C ALA A 215 16.91 24.81 5.85
N THR A 216 15.58 24.80 5.91
CA THR A 216 14.83 23.64 6.38
C THR A 216 14.97 22.47 5.41
N LEU A 217 14.74 22.67 4.10
CA LEU A 217 14.89 21.61 3.11
C LEU A 217 16.31 21.04 3.08
N ALA A 218 17.32 21.91 3.12
CA ALA A 218 18.72 21.47 3.17
C ALA A 218 19.05 20.70 4.46
N GLY A 219 18.53 21.14 5.61
CA GLY A 219 18.81 20.51 6.91
C GLY A 219 18.24 19.09 7.07
N ILE A 220 17.19 18.75 6.32
CA ILE A 220 16.54 17.43 6.40
C ILE A 220 17.12 16.39 5.44
N ILE A 221 17.94 16.78 4.44
CA ILE A 221 18.51 15.89 3.41
C ILE A 221 19.16 14.64 4.02
N LYS A 222 19.91 14.81 5.11
CA LYS A 222 20.63 13.73 5.77
C LYS A 222 19.73 12.61 6.30
N ALA A 223 18.53 12.93 6.78
CA ALA A 223 17.56 11.95 7.25
C ALA A 223 16.12 12.49 7.10
N PRO A 224 15.55 12.47 5.89
CA PRO A 224 14.34 13.21 5.57
C PRO A 224 13.09 12.74 6.34
N VAL A 225 13.00 11.44 6.61
CA VAL A 225 11.89 10.86 7.40
C VAL A 225 12.04 11.17 8.88
N ALA A 226 13.26 11.05 9.42
CA ALA A 226 13.51 11.28 10.84
C ALA A 226 13.42 12.76 11.24
N PHE A 227 13.74 13.67 10.32
CA PHE A 227 13.70 15.12 10.53
C PHE A 227 12.55 15.78 9.77
N SER A 228 11.48 15.02 9.47
CA SER A 228 10.35 15.55 8.70
C SER A 228 9.73 16.76 9.41
N PRO A 229 9.52 17.88 8.70
CA PRO A 229 8.81 19.04 9.23
C PRO A 229 7.39 18.71 9.74
N ILE A 230 6.74 17.71 9.13
CA ILE A 230 5.34 17.35 9.43
C ILE A 230 5.26 16.49 10.69
N THR A 231 6.04 15.40 10.75
CA THR A 231 5.94 14.43 11.85
C THR A 231 6.86 14.76 13.02
N GLN A 232 7.98 15.46 12.78
CA GLN A 232 8.99 15.81 13.78
C GLN A 232 9.40 17.30 13.70
N PRO A 233 8.46 18.25 13.90
CA PRO A 233 8.69 19.68 13.69
C PRO A 233 9.82 20.27 14.55
N ALA A 234 9.97 19.79 15.80
CA ALA A 234 11.03 20.25 16.70
C ALA A 234 12.43 19.85 16.20
N LEU A 235 12.60 18.62 15.71
CA LEU A 235 13.87 18.17 15.12
C LEU A 235 14.14 18.88 13.80
N ALA A 236 13.12 19.07 12.96
CA ALA A 236 13.25 19.82 11.71
C ALA A 236 13.77 21.24 11.97
N LYS A 237 13.20 21.94 12.97
CA LYS A 237 13.68 23.26 13.40
C LYS A 237 15.15 23.23 13.85
N GLN A 238 15.54 22.24 14.65
CA GLN A 238 16.93 22.10 15.09
C GLN A 238 17.89 21.92 13.90
N LYS A 239 17.50 21.16 12.87
CA LYS A 239 18.31 20.96 11.66
C LYS A 239 18.38 22.21 10.80
N ARG A 240 17.27 22.90 10.61
CA ARG A 240 17.22 24.22 9.97
C ARG A 240 18.19 25.19 10.63
N ASP A 241 18.16 25.30 11.96
CA ASP A 241 19.00 26.26 12.70
C ASP A 241 20.49 25.92 12.57
N LEU A 242 20.83 24.62 12.53
CA LEU A 242 22.18 24.14 12.24
C LEU A 242 22.62 24.49 10.81
N THR A 243 21.72 24.35 9.82
CA THR A 243 22.01 24.76 8.44
C THR A 243 22.26 26.26 8.33
N LEU A 244 21.44 27.10 8.98
CA LEU A 244 21.67 28.55 9.03
C LEU A 244 23.03 28.90 9.66
N GLN A 245 23.43 28.17 10.70
CA GLN A 245 24.79 28.32 11.27
C GLN A 245 25.87 27.96 10.25
N ARG A 246 25.73 26.84 9.54
CA ARG A 246 26.70 26.43 8.52
C ARG A 246 26.82 27.46 7.39
N MET A 247 25.71 28.02 6.94
CA MET A 247 25.70 29.06 5.93
C MET A 247 26.46 30.32 6.38
N ALA A 248 26.38 30.69 7.66
CA ALA A 248 27.16 31.80 8.20
C ALA A 248 28.67 31.45 8.28
N GLU A 249 29.01 30.24 8.74
CA GLU A 249 30.41 29.76 8.82
C GLU A 249 31.08 29.70 7.43
N THR A 250 30.32 29.36 6.38
CA THR A 250 30.80 29.36 4.99
C THR A 250 30.68 30.74 4.32
N ARG A 251 30.27 31.77 5.05
CA ARG A 251 30.08 33.16 4.57
C ARG A 251 29.07 33.29 3.42
N SER A 252 28.10 32.38 3.35
CA SER A 252 26.99 32.46 2.40
C SER A 252 25.91 33.44 2.87
N ILE A 253 25.81 33.64 4.20
CA ILE A 253 25.01 34.69 4.85
C ILE A 253 25.83 35.29 6.00
N THR A 254 25.39 36.43 6.53
CA THR A 254 25.97 37.04 7.73
C THR A 254 25.46 36.37 9.01
N GLU A 255 26.20 36.49 10.11
CA GLU A 255 25.73 36.01 11.42
C GLU A 255 24.44 36.70 11.88
N ALA A 256 24.27 37.97 11.55
CA ALA A 256 23.05 38.72 11.85
C ALA A 256 21.83 38.14 11.12
N GLU A 257 21.95 37.86 9.82
CA GLU A 257 20.89 37.21 9.03
C GLU A 257 20.58 35.80 9.56
N ALA A 258 21.61 35.02 9.90
CA ALA A 258 21.42 33.69 10.46
C ALA A 258 20.64 33.74 11.79
N ASN A 259 20.98 34.68 12.67
CA ASN A 259 20.29 34.85 13.96
C ASN A 259 18.85 35.34 13.78
N ALA A 260 18.61 36.29 12.87
CA ALA A 260 17.27 36.75 12.53
C ALA A 260 16.41 35.61 11.96
N ALA A 261 16.95 34.80 11.05
CA ALA A 261 16.23 33.67 10.46
C ALA A 261 15.92 32.56 11.47
N ARG A 262 16.79 32.31 12.46
CA ARG A 262 16.54 31.32 13.53
C ARG A 262 15.36 31.69 14.42
N ALA A 263 15.13 32.99 14.62
CA ALA A 263 14.03 33.52 15.43
C ALA A 263 12.67 33.36 14.73
N LEU A 264 12.64 33.22 13.41
CA LEU A 264 11.40 33.04 12.65
C LEU A 264 10.79 31.64 12.86
N PRO A 265 9.45 31.54 12.96
CA PRO A 265 8.77 30.25 13.03
C PRO A 265 8.87 29.49 11.71
N LEU A 266 8.84 28.16 11.78
CA LEU A 266 8.70 27.31 10.59
C LEU A 266 7.19 27.12 10.31
N VAL A 267 6.69 27.77 9.26
CA VAL A 267 5.31 27.59 8.80
C VAL A 267 5.30 26.52 7.72
N ILE A 268 4.47 25.49 7.91
CA ILE A 268 4.30 24.38 6.95
C ILE A 268 2.90 24.50 6.38
N SER A 269 2.80 24.58 5.06
CA SER A 269 1.53 24.57 4.34
C SER A 269 1.41 23.24 3.60
N HIS A 270 1.28 22.16 4.38
CA HIS A 270 1.08 20.83 3.83
C HIS A 270 -0.39 20.66 3.46
N ASP A 271 -0.67 20.44 2.17
CA ASP A 271 -2.03 20.23 1.69
C ASP A 271 -2.59 18.90 2.21
N LYS A 272 -3.55 18.99 3.14
CA LYS A 272 -4.27 17.83 3.65
C LYS A 272 -5.15 17.16 2.58
N ASN A 273 -5.44 17.82 1.45
CA ASN A 273 -6.25 17.24 0.38
C ASN A 273 -5.50 16.18 -0.43
N ARG A 274 -4.18 16.31 -0.63
CA ARG A 274 -3.35 15.25 -1.24
C ARG A 274 -3.31 13.96 -0.42
N VAL A 275 -3.50 14.05 0.90
CA VAL A 275 -3.59 12.89 1.80
C VAL A 275 -4.83 12.04 1.54
N ARG A 276 -5.90 12.64 0.99
CA ARG A 276 -7.21 11.98 0.82
C ARG A 276 -7.25 10.93 -0.29
N THR A 277 -6.21 10.83 -1.11
CA THR A 277 -6.09 9.84 -2.20
C THR A 277 -5.08 8.74 -1.90
N GLY A 278 -4.58 8.62 -0.66
CA GLY A 278 -3.50 7.69 -0.31
C GLY A 278 -3.76 6.24 -0.75
N TYR A 279 -4.93 5.68 -0.45
CA TYR A 279 -5.30 4.33 -0.90
C TYR A 279 -5.46 4.23 -2.42
N MET A 280 -5.99 5.26 -3.08
CA MET A 280 -6.16 5.33 -4.53
C MET A 280 -4.79 5.28 -5.24
N LEU A 281 -3.86 6.11 -4.79
CA LEU A 281 -2.53 6.21 -5.36
C LEU A 281 -1.71 4.94 -5.08
N ALA A 282 -1.78 4.41 -3.85
CA ALA A 282 -1.13 3.16 -3.50
C ALA A 282 -1.63 1.99 -4.36
N ALA A 283 -2.93 1.89 -4.60
CA ALA A 283 -3.51 0.86 -5.47
C ALA A 283 -3.07 1.03 -6.93
N ALA A 284 -3.06 2.25 -7.45
CA ALA A 284 -2.60 2.53 -8.81
C ALA A 284 -1.11 2.18 -8.99
N ARG A 285 -0.26 2.48 -8.00
CA ARG A 285 1.16 2.10 -7.99
C ARG A 285 1.37 0.59 -7.91
N ALA A 286 0.60 -0.09 -7.06
CA ALA A 286 0.64 -1.54 -6.97
C ALA A 286 0.25 -2.19 -8.31
N GLU A 287 -0.78 -1.66 -8.99
CA GLU A 287 -1.20 -2.11 -10.31
C GLU A 287 -0.13 -1.85 -11.38
N PHE A 288 0.49 -0.66 -11.37
CA PHE A 288 1.60 -0.33 -12.26
C PHE A 288 2.77 -1.32 -12.10
N GLN A 289 3.13 -1.65 -10.86
CA GLN A 289 4.17 -2.63 -10.55
C GLN A 289 3.76 -4.04 -11.00
N ARG A 290 2.51 -4.45 -10.75
CA ARG A 290 1.97 -5.76 -11.14
C ARG A 290 2.03 -5.99 -12.65
N LEU A 291 1.85 -4.93 -13.45
CA LEU A 291 1.94 -4.98 -14.91
C LEU A 291 3.38 -4.94 -15.43
N GLY A 292 4.37 -4.71 -14.56
CA GLY A 292 5.77 -4.65 -14.95
C GLY A 292 6.13 -3.40 -15.77
N PHE A 293 5.35 -2.32 -15.64
CA PHE A 293 5.64 -1.07 -16.33
C PHE A 293 6.91 -0.41 -15.80
N ARG A 294 7.56 0.38 -16.67
CA ARG A 294 8.79 1.13 -16.35
C ARG A 294 8.43 2.59 -16.13
N PRO A 295 9.04 3.30 -15.16
CA PRO A 295 8.74 4.72 -14.94
C PRO A 295 8.83 5.54 -16.24
N GLY A 296 7.77 6.27 -16.56
CA GLY A 296 7.63 7.05 -17.80
C GLY A 296 7.18 6.23 -19.01
N THR A 297 6.85 4.94 -18.85
CA THR A 297 6.34 4.06 -19.91
C THR A 297 5.26 3.11 -19.35
N PRO A 298 3.97 3.41 -19.61
CA PRO A 298 3.46 4.51 -20.44
C PRO A 298 3.68 5.88 -19.79
N PRO A 299 3.64 6.99 -20.55
CA PRO A 299 3.71 8.34 -19.97
C PRO A 299 2.49 8.67 -19.11
N GLU A 300 1.33 8.10 -19.43
CA GLU A 300 0.08 8.27 -18.68
C GLU A 300 -0.60 6.91 -18.47
N MET A 301 -1.22 6.73 -17.31
CA MET A 301 -1.97 5.54 -16.93
C MET A 301 -3.31 5.97 -16.33
N THR A 302 -4.40 5.74 -17.05
CA THR A 302 -5.74 6.13 -16.58
C THR A 302 -6.40 5.03 -15.76
N MET A 303 -6.79 5.37 -14.54
CA MET A 303 -7.57 4.55 -13.62
C MET A 303 -9.07 4.70 -13.86
N THR A 304 -9.83 3.70 -13.44
CA THR A 304 -11.30 3.69 -13.37
C THR A 304 -11.83 4.37 -12.11
N LEU A 305 -10.96 4.59 -11.10
CA LEU A 305 -11.31 5.32 -9.89
C LEU A 305 -11.58 6.80 -10.19
N ARG A 306 -12.64 7.32 -9.59
CA ARG A 306 -13.08 8.72 -9.74
C ARG A 306 -12.54 9.60 -8.60
N LEU A 307 -11.70 10.59 -8.91
CA LEU A 307 -11.09 11.44 -7.88
C LEU A 307 -12.12 12.21 -7.04
N ASP A 308 -13.19 12.70 -7.69
CA ASP A 308 -14.28 13.42 -7.03
C ASP A 308 -15.02 12.57 -5.99
N TRP A 309 -15.19 11.27 -6.26
CA TRP A 309 -15.77 10.32 -5.30
C TRP A 309 -14.81 9.99 -4.17
N GLN A 310 -13.51 9.82 -4.45
CA GLN A 310 -12.51 9.45 -3.44
C GLN A 310 -12.38 10.53 -2.35
N HIS A 311 -12.40 11.82 -2.72
CA HIS A 311 -12.36 12.91 -1.73
C HIS A 311 -13.56 12.91 -0.78
N ARG A 312 -14.75 12.64 -1.30
CA ARG A 312 -15.97 12.53 -0.49
C ARG A 312 -15.92 11.26 0.37
N LEU A 313 -15.43 10.15 -0.18
CA LEU A 313 -15.36 8.86 0.49
C LEU A 313 -14.45 8.89 1.73
N ASP A 314 -13.26 9.46 1.65
CA ASP A 314 -12.35 9.63 2.81
C ASP A 314 -13.05 10.39 3.94
N THR A 315 -13.78 11.46 3.60
CA THR A 315 -14.54 12.27 4.57
C THR A 315 -15.67 11.45 5.21
N LEU A 316 -16.46 10.75 4.40
CA LEU A 316 -17.58 9.92 4.87
C LEU A 316 -17.11 8.81 5.82
N VAL A 317 -16.05 8.09 5.46
CA VAL A 317 -15.51 7.00 6.29
C VAL A 317 -14.99 7.53 7.62
N ARG A 318 -14.20 8.61 7.60
CA ARG A 318 -13.66 9.21 8.83
C ARG A 318 -14.76 9.70 9.76
N GLN A 319 -15.70 10.48 9.25
CA GLN A 319 -16.81 11.04 10.03
C GLN A 319 -17.71 9.95 10.61
N HIS A 320 -17.99 8.92 9.81
CA HIS A 320 -18.79 7.79 10.27
C HIS A 320 -18.11 7.05 11.42
N LEU A 321 -16.83 6.70 11.27
CA LEU A 321 -16.09 6.01 12.33
C LEU A 321 -15.89 6.87 13.58
N ASP A 322 -15.74 8.20 13.43
CA ASP A 322 -15.73 9.14 14.55
C ASP A 322 -17.07 9.22 15.29
N THR A 323 -18.18 9.07 14.57
CA THR A 323 -19.52 9.06 15.16
C THR A 323 -19.80 7.73 15.85
N LEU A 324 -19.43 6.62 15.21
CA LEU A 324 -19.66 5.26 15.70
C LEU A 324 -18.82 4.96 16.95
N ALA A 325 -17.54 5.34 16.95
CA ALA A 325 -16.63 5.10 18.07
C ALA A 325 -15.68 6.30 18.29
N PRO A 326 -16.15 7.41 18.91
CA PRO A 326 -15.38 8.64 19.03
C PRO A 326 -14.01 8.48 19.72
N LYS A 327 -13.95 7.59 20.72
CA LYS A 327 -12.76 7.31 21.52
C LYS A 327 -11.88 6.19 20.94
N ASP A 328 -12.42 5.37 20.06
CA ASP A 328 -11.69 4.24 19.49
C ASP A 328 -11.13 4.62 18.11
N LYS A 329 -9.85 5.02 18.10
CA LYS A 329 -9.15 5.33 16.85
C LYS A 329 -8.57 4.09 16.18
N ALA A 330 -8.65 2.92 16.81
CA ALA A 330 -8.21 1.66 16.21
C ALA A 330 -9.26 1.07 15.28
N LEU A 331 -10.56 1.39 15.48
CA LEU A 331 -11.65 0.96 14.60
C LEU A 331 -11.44 1.41 13.15
N GLN A 332 -11.58 0.47 12.22
CA GLN A 332 -11.37 0.65 10.79
C GLN A 332 -12.68 0.51 10.02
N GLY A 333 -12.68 1.03 8.80
CA GLY A 333 -13.75 0.84 7.83
C GLY A 333 -13.19 0.75 6.41
N ALA A 334 -13.78 -0.11 5.59
CA ALA A 334 -13.39 -0.32 4.21
C ALA A 334 -14.61 -0.24 3.29
N VAL A 335 -14.41 0.29 2.09
CA VAL A 335 -15.47 0.51 1.10
C VAL A 335 -14.97 0.10 -0.28
N ILE A 336 -15.81 -0.59 -1.05
CA ILE A 336 -15.56 -0.95 -2.45
C ILE A 336 -16.82 -0.66 -3.26
N VAL A 337 -16.67 0.01 -4.40
CA VAL A 337 -17.73 0.20 -5.39
C VAL A 337 -17.29 -0.37 -6.73
N LEU A 338 -18.04 -1.36 -7.21
CA LEU A 338 -17.80 -2.05 -8.48
C LEU A 338 -18.86 -1.66 -9.50
N ASP A 339 -18.44 -1.53 -10.76
CA ASP A 339 -19.33 -1.66 -11.92
C ASP A 339 -19.72 -3.13 -12.09
N ASN A 340 -21.02 -3.42 -12.09
CA ASN A 340 -21.51 -4.80 -12.17
C ASN A 340 -21.17 -5.45 -13.51
N ASN A 341 -21.09 -4.70 -14.60
CA ASN A 341 -20.88 -5.29 -15.92
C ASN A 341 -19.39 -5.55 -16.20
N SER A 342 -18.55 -4.52 -16.04
CA SER A 342 -17.12 -4.61 -16.35
C SER A 342 -16.29 -5.19 -15.20
N GLY A 343 -16.72 -5.02 -13.95
CA GLY A 343 -15.86 -5.26 -12.78
C GLY A 343 -14.89 -4.11 -12.49
N SER A 344 -15.03 -2.96 -13.14
CA SER A 344 -14.19 -1.80 -12.85
C SER A 344 -14.40 -1.32 -11.40
N ILE A 345 -13.30 -1.00 -10.71
CA ILE A 345 -13.36 -0.43 -9.35
C ILE A 345 -13.51 1.09 -9.48
N LEU A 346 -14.69 1.61 -9.16
CA LEU A 346 -15.04 3.02 -9.40
C LEU A 346 -14.74 3.93 -8.19
N ALA A 347 -14.83 3.37 -6.98
CA ALA A 347 -14.42 4.03 -5.73
C ALA A 347 -13.97 2.99 -4.71
N MET A 348 -13.05 3.37 -3.82
CA MET A 348 -12.48 2.48 -2.82
C MET A 348 -11.85 3.24 -1.66
N GLN A 349 -12.06 2.75 -0.43
CA GLN A 349 -11.33 3.18 0.75
C GLN A 349 -10.84 1.97 1.54
N GLY A 350 -9.54 1.92 1.85
CA GLY A 350 -8.91 0.75 2.50
C GLY A 350 -8.87 0.80 4.04
N GLY A 351 -9.29 1.92 4.64
CA GLY A 351 -9.19 2.12 6.08
C GLY A 351 -9.56 3.54 6.51
N ARG A 352 -9.44 3.78 7.82
CA ARG A 352 -9.77 5.05 8.47
C ARG A 352 -8.89 6.20 8.00
N ASP A 353 -7.58 5.98 8.00
CA ASP A 353 -6.58 7.00 7.66
C ASP A 353 -5.32 6.34 7.11
N PHE A 354 -5.06 6.59 5.82
CA PHE A 354 -3.92 6.04 5.10
C PHE A 354 -2.58 6.33 5.77
N ASN A 355 -2.40 7.53 6.34
CA ASN A 355 -1.13 7.92 6.96
C ASN A 355 -0.83 7.14 8.24
N THR A 356 -1.89 6.69 8.92
CA THR A 356 -1.75 5.89 10.15
C THR A 356 -1.65 4.40 9.83
N SER A 357 -2.36 3.94 8.80
CA SER A 357 -2.43 2.53 8.40
C SER A 357 -2.56 2.44 6.88
N PRO A 358 -1.46 2.25 6.13
CA PRO A 358 -1.51 2.13 4.67
C PRO A 358 -2.04 0.77 4.20
N PHE A 359 -2.29 -0.19 5.11
CA PHE A 359 -2.86 -1.50 4.78
C PHE A 359 -4.26 -1.34 4.16
N ASN A 360 -4.42 -1.83 2.93
CA ASN A 360 -5.64 -1.66 2.16
C ASN A 360 -6.61 -2.82 2.39
N ARG A 361 -7.50 -2.69 3.37
CA ARG A 361 -8.47 -3.74 3.73
C ARG A 361 -9.48 -4.04 2.64
N ALA A 362 -9.78 -3.06 1.78
CA ALA A 362 -10.68 -3.27 0.65
C ALA A 362 -10.13 -4.30 -0.36
N LEU A 363 -8.81 -4.34 -0.60
CA LEU A 363 -8.19 -5.26 -1.56
C LEU A 363 -7.55 -6.48 -0.90
N ASP A 364 -6.88 -6.25 0.22
CA ASP A 364 -6.02 -7.23 0.89
C ASP A 364 -6.60 -7.74 2.20
N GLY A 365 -7.68 -7.13 2.70
CA GLY A 365 -8.35 -7.55 3.92
C GLY A 365 -9.02 -8.91 3.72
N VAL A 366 -8.77 -9.82 4.65
CA VAL A 366 -9.39 -11.15 4.70
C VAL A 366 -10.19 -11.23 5.99
N ARG A 367 -11.51 -11.30 5.89
CA ARG A 367 -12.42 -11.24 7.05
C ARG A 367 -13.62 -12.18 6.86
N PRO A 368 -14.14 -12.81 7.93
CA PRO A 368 -15.36 -13.58 7.84
C PRO A 368 -16.57 -12.66 7.54
N PRO A 369 -17.34 -12.89 6.47
CA PRO A 369 -18.52 -12.09 6.13
C PRO A 369 -19.69 -12.27 7.11
N GLY A 370 -19.67 -13.31 7.94
CA GLY A 370 -20.78 -13.62 8.84
C GLY A 370 -22.10 -13.80 8.08
N THR A 371 -23.20 -13.31 8.64
CA THR A 371 -24.52 -13.44 7.99
C THR A 371 -24.64 -12.69 6.66
N ALA A 372 -23.71 -11.78 6.32
CA ALA A 372 -23.71 -11.14 4.99
C ALA A 372 -23.53 -12.16 3.86
N PHE A 373 -23.00 -13.35 4.17
CA PHE A 373 -22.77 -14.43 3.21
C PHE A 373 -24.03 -15.19 2.80
N LEU A 374 -25.11 -15.10 3.59
CA LEU A 374 -26.35 -15.86 3.39
C LEU A 374 -26.89 -15.75 1.94
N PRO A 375 -26.96 -14.57 1.29
CA PRO A 375 -27.46 -14.47 -0.08
C PRO A 375 -26.74 -15.40 -1.07
N LEU A 376 -25.43 -15.61 -0.92
CA LEU A 376 -24.67 -16.54 -1.76
C LEU A 376 -24.99 -18.00 -1.44
N VAL A 377 -25.23 -18.33 -0.18
CA VAL A 377 -25.65 -19.66 0.25
C VAL A 377 -27.00 -20.01 -0.33
N TYR A 378 -27.97 -19.11 -0.27
CA TYR A 378 -29.29 -19.32 -0.84
C TYR A 378 -29.23 -19.35 -2.37
N ALA A 379 -28.48 -18.46 -3.03
CA ALA A 379 -28.29 -18.51 -4.48
C ALA A 379 -27.69 -19.85 -4.93
N ALA A 380 -26.69 -20.36 -4.20
CA ALA A 380 -26.08 -21.65 -4.48
C ALA A 380 -27.01 -22.84 -4.19
N ALA A 381 -27.78 -22.79 -3.10
CA ALA A 381 -28.75 -23.81 -2.72
C ALA A 381 -29.86 -23.92 -3.76
N LEU A 382 -30.49 -22.80 -4.13
CA LEU A 382 -31.55 -22.74 -5.14
C LEU A 382 -31.04 -23.09 -6.55
N THR A 383 -29.77 -22.80 -6.85
CA THR A 383 -29.14 -23.25 -8.12
C THR A 383 -28.95 -24.76 -8.15
N THR A 384 -28.53 -25.35 -7.03
CA THR A 384 -28.23 -26.78 -6.93
C THR A 384 -29.50 -27.63 -6.79
N LEU A 385 -30.51 -27.11 -6.08
CA LEU A 385 -31.78 -27.78 -5.80
C LEU A 385 -32.95 -26.81 -6.05
N PRO A 386 -33.37 -26.59 -7.31
CA PRO A 386 -34.38 -25.57 -7.65
C PRO A 386 -35.73 -25.73 -6.94
N ASP A 387 -36.15 -26.98 -6.72
CA ASP A 387 -37.44 -27.31 -6.08
C ASP A 387 -37.45 -27.00 -4.56
N VAL A 388 -36.32 -26.61 -3.97
CA VAL A 388 -36.24 -26.30 -2.53
C VAL A 388 -36.85 -24.95 -2.18
N THR A 389 -37.12 -24.07 -3.15
CA THR A 389 -37.55 -22.67 -2.93
C THR A 389 -38.70 -22.52 -1.93
N ASP A 390 -39.70 -23.40 -2.00
CA ASP A 390 -40.88 -23.40 -1.13
C ASP A 390 -40.89 -24.59 -0.14
N ALA A 391 -39.81 -25.37 -0.08
CA ALA A 391 -39.75 -26.56 0.75
C ALA A 391 -39.72 -26.18 2.25
N PRO A 392 -40.63 -26.69 3.10
CA PRO A 392 -40.72 -26.29 4.50
C PRO A 392 -39.43 -26.62 5.26
N GLN A 393 -38.85 -25.59 5.90
CA GLN A 393 -37.70 -25.69 6.79
C GLN A 393 -38.14 -25.57 8.25
N ILE A 394 -37.52 -26.32 9.15
CA ILE A 394 -37.78 -26.21 10.58
C ILE A 394 -37.17 -24.90 11.11
N ASP A 395 -38.01 -24.03 11.69
CA ASP A 395 -37.60 -22.86 12.47
C ASP A 395 -37.58 -23.19 13.95
N GLY A 396 -36.54 -23.94 14.35
CA GLY A 396 -36.38 -24.43 15.70
C GLY A 396 -34.93 -24.62 16.11
N PRO A 397 -34.69 -24.89 17.42
CA PRO A 397 -33.37 -25.16 17.98
C PRO A 397 -32.54 -26.12 17.13
N LEU A 398 -31.30 -25.76 16.84
CA LEU A 398 -30.33 -26.62 16.16
C LEU A 398 -29.23 -27.03 17.14
N ASP A 399 -28.84 -28.31 17.15
CA ASP A 399 -27.67 -28.75 17.91
C ASP A 399 -26.43 -28.05 17.35
N ASN A 400 -25.70 -27.35 18.23
CA ASN A 400 -24.52 -26.59 17.85
C ASN A 400 -23.40 -27.49 17.31
N LYS A 401 -23.42 -28.82 17.53
CA LYS A 401 -22.51 -29.77 16.85
C LYS A 401 -22.64 -29.77 15.33
N GLN A 402 -23.79 -29.32 14.81
CA GLN A 402 -24.01 -29.21 13.38
C GLN A 402 -23.34 -27.94 12.80
N ALA A 403 -23.43 -26.82 13.51
CA ALA A 403 -22.88 -25.54 13.05
C ALA A 403 -21.42 -25.31 13.49
N MET A 404 -21.04 -25.79 14.67
CA MET A 404 -19.73 -25.68 15.31
C MET A 404 -19.27 -24.23 15.52
N ILE A 405 -20.17 -23.37 15.99
CA ILE A 405 -19.90 -21.92 16.21
C ILE A 405 -20.06 -21.59 17.70
N GLY A 406 -19.08 -20.89 18.28
CA GLY A 406 -19.10 -20.47 19.69
C GLY A 406 -18.91 -21.59 20.72
N GLY A 407 -19.10 -22.86 20.37
CA GLY A 407 -18.91 -24.02 21.25
C GLY A 407 -19.12 -25.37 20.55
N LEU A 408 -18.83 -26.46 21.26
CA LEU A 408 -18.94 -27.85 20.75
C LEU A 408 -20.25 -28.56 21.15
N VAL A 409 -21.04 -27.94 22.02
CA VAL A 409 -22.29 -28.48 22.58
C VAL A 409 -23.29 -27.34 22.79
N GLY A 410 -24.56 -27.69 22.98
CA GLY A 410 -25.64 -26.74 23.23
C GLY A 410 -26.49 -26.47 21.99
N THR A 411 -27.33 -25.46 22.09
CA THR A 411 -28.19 -25.02 20.99
C THR A 411 -27.54 -23.85 20.28
N LEU A 412 -27.50 -23.88 18.94
CA LEU A 412 -27.13 -22.72 18.15
C LEU A 412 -28.11 -21.58 18.44
N GLY A 413 -27.62 -20.43 18.91
CA GLY A 413 -28.44 -19.23 19.04
C GLY A 413 -28.63 -18.53 17.70
N GLU A 414 -29.71 -17.77 17.54
CA GLU A 414 -29.90 -16.89 16.39
C GLU A 414 -29.13 -15.57 16.57
N TRP A 415 -28.43 -15.11 15.53
CA TRP A 415 -27.79 -13.80 15.45
C TRP A 415 -27.84 -13.25 14.03
N GLY A 416 -27.49 -11.97 13.88
CA GLY A 416 -27.37 -11.33 12.57
C GLY A 416 -28.68 -10.86 11.95
N ALA A 417 -29.83 -11.28 12.50
CA ALA A 417 -31.08 -10.54 12.34
C ALA A 417 -30.91 -9.11 12.87
N GLU A 418 -31.49 -8.15 12.16
CA GLU A 418 -31.46 -6.75 12.56
C GLU A 418 -32.48 -6.53 13.69
N GLY A 419 -32.05 -5.86 14.76
CA GLY A 419 -32.88 -5.64 15.95
C GLY A 419 -32.69 -6.70 17.03
N GLU A 420 -33.79 -7.08 17.69
CA GLU A 420 -33.77 -8.07 18.78
C GLU A 420 -33.66 -9.50 18.23
N PRO A 421 -32.96 -10.41 18.93
CA PRO A 421 -32.86 -11.81 18.54
C PRO A 421 -34.24 -12.43 18.34
N VAL A 422 -34.50 -12.95 17.14
CA VAL A 422 -35.80 -13.53 16.82
C VAL A 422 -35.91 -14.92 17.44
N ALA A 423 -36.90 -15.11 18.33
CA ALA A 423 -37.17 -16.41 18.92
C ALA A 423 -37.59 -17.42 17.83
N TYR A 424 -37.29 -18.69 18.08
CA TYR A 424 -37.80 -19.78 17.26
C TYR A 424 -39.32 -19.80 17.32
N THR A 425 -39.98 -19.86 16.17
CA THR A 425 -41.43 -20.01 16.11
C THR A 425 -41.88 -21.42 16.47
N GLY A 426 -40.99 -22.42 16.32
CA GLY A 426 -41.30 -23.84 16.51
C GLY A 426 -42.09 -24.47 15.36
N GLY A 427 -42.40 -23.68 14.32
CA GLY A 427 -43.09 -24.11 13.11
C GLY A 427 -42.15 -24.34 11.93
N THR A 428 -42.69 -24.12 10.72
CA THR A 428 -41.93 -24.21 9.47
C THR A 428 -41.90 -22.87 8.75
N ILE A 429 -40.78 -22.58 8.09
CA ILE A 429 -40.58 -21.40 7.24
C ILE A 429 -40.07 -21.83 5.86
N THR A 430 -40.30 -21.03 4.82
CA THR A 430 -39.68 -21.29 3.51
C THR A 430 -38.21 -20.83 3.53
N PRO A 431 -37.34 -21.35 2.65
CA PRO A 431 -35.99 -20.83 2.49
C PRO A 431 -35.95 -19.34 2.18
N ILE A 432 -36.87 -18.83 1.36
CA ILE A 432 -36.93 -17.40 1.07
C ILE A 432 -37.31 -16.57 2.31
N GLN A 433 -38.24 -17.07 3.13
CA GLN A 433 -38.57 -16.41 4.40
C GLN A 433 -37.41 -16.48 5.40
N ALA A 434 -36.68 -17.60 5.46
CA ALA A 434 -35.46 -17.74 6.26
C ALA A 434 -34.36 -16.76 5.80
N LEU A 435 -34.19 -16.66 4.47
CA LEU A 435 -33.63 -15.54 3.70
C LEU A 435 -33.84 -14.19 4.36
N LEU A 436 -35.08 -13.76 4.21
CA LEU A 436 -35.57 -12.48 4.66
C LEU A 436 -35.20 -12.33 6.12
N GLU A 437 -35.70 -13.18 7.01
CA GLU A 437 -35.55 -13.10 8.48
C GLU A 437 -34.14 -13.39 9.03
N SER A 438 -33.16 -13.70 8.18
CA SER A 438 -31.78 -14.03 8.58
C SER A 438 -31.70 -15.21 9.57
N ARG A 439 -32.49 -16.26 9.33
CA ARG A 439 -32.62 -17.44 10.23
C ARG A 439 -31.43 -18.40 10.06
N THR A 440 -30.46 -18.29 10.95
CA THR A 440 -29.18 -19.03 10.89
C THR A 440 -29.38 -20.55 11.00
N ALA A 441 -30.22 -21.04 11.90
CA ALA A 441 -30.47 -22.47 12.04
C ALA A 441 -31.12 -23.06 10.78
N ALA A 442 -32.05 -22.34 10.16
CA ALA A 442 -32.68 -22.75 8.91
C ALA A 442 -31.70 -22.73 7.74
N THR A 443 -30.77 -21.77 7.69
CA THR A 443 -29.69 -21.77 6.68
C THR A 443 -28.79 -23.00 6.80
N VAL A 444 -28.38 -23.37 8.02
CA VAL A 444 -27.54 -24.57 8.21
C VAL A 444 -28.28 -25.83 7.75
N ARG A 445 -29.57 -25.95 8.09
CA ARG A 445 -30.42 -27.05 7.62
C ARG A 445 -30.52 -27.10 6.09
N LEU A 446 -30.72 -25.96 5.44
CA LEU A 446 -30.71 -25.86 3.98
C LEU A 446 -29.39 -26.35 3.39
N GLY A 447 -28.26 -26.00 4.02
CA GLY A 447 -26.94 -26.50 3.63
C GLY A 447 -26.81 -28.02 3.71
N TYR A 448 -27.34 -28.64 4.76
CA TYR A 448 -27.40 -30.10 4.87
C TYR A 448 -28.35 -30.74 3.87
N GLN A 449 -29.49 -30.11 3.57
CA GLN A 449 -30.46 -30.60 2.61
C GLN A 449 -29.91 -30.64 1.18
N VAL A 450 -29.12 -29.63 0.79
CA VAL A 450 -28.40 -29.61 -0.50
C VAL A 450 -27.20 -30.57 -0.48
N GLY A 451 -26.59 -30.75 0.69
CA GLY A 451 -25.29 -31.35 0.89
C GLY A 451 -24.18 -30.29 0.88
N LEU A 452 -23.31 -30.34 1.89
CA LEU A 452 -22.27 -29.32 2.11
C LEU A 452 -21.26 -29.23 0.96
N ASP A 453 -20.88 -30.37 0.36
CA ASP A 453 -19.91 -30.39 -0.73
C ASP A 453 -20.49 -29.85 -2.06
N PRO A 454 -21.69 -30.28 -2.53
CA PRO A 454 -22.36 -29.64 -3.66
C PRO A 454 -22.56 -28.13 -3.46
N LEU A 455 -23.01 -27.72 -2.27
CA LEU A 455 -23.20 -26.31 -1.95
C LEU A 455 -21.89 -25.52 -2.03
N ARG A 456 -20.82 -26.02 -1.40
CA ARG A 456 -19.48 -25.39 -1.43
C ARG A 456 -18.94 -25.32 -2.86
N SER A 457 -19.12 -26.37 -3.65
CA SER A 457 -18.75 -26.40 -5.08
C SER A 457 -19.47 -25.31 -5.88
N ALA A 458 -20.78 -25.14 -5.64
CA ALA A 458 -21.56 -24.10 -6.29
C ALA A 458 -21.10 -22.68 -5.95
N ILE A 459 -20.78 -22.43 -4.68
CA ILE A 459 -20.24 -21.14 -4.23
C ILE A 459 -18.83 -20.89 -4.81
N ASN A 460 -17.98 -21.92 -4.85
CA ASN A 460 -16.61 -21.80 -5.37
C ASN A 460 -16.54 -21.42 -6.86
N ARG A 461 -17.63 -21.57 -7.63
CA ARG A 461 -17.72 -21.03 -9.00
C ARG A 461 -17.56 -19.50 -9.05
N CYS A 462 -17.79 -18.80 -7.94
CA CYS A 462 -17.51 -17.37 -7.81
C CYS A 462 -16.01 -17.02 -7.77
N GLY A 463 -15.12 -18.02 -7.72
CA GLY A 463 -13.67 -17.81 -7.85
C GLY A 463 -12.98 -17.21 -6.62
N PHE A 464 -13.42 -17.57 -5.41
CA PHE A 464 -12.70 -17.24 -4.18
C PHE A 464 -11.31 -17.88 -4.17
N THR A 465 -10.29 -17.12 -3.76
CA THR A 465 -8.93 -17.68 -3.61
C THR A 465 -8.67 -18.20 -2.20
N THR A 466 -9.41 -17.69 -1.22
CA THR A 466 -9.43 -18.21 0.15
C THR A 466 -10.32 -19.45 0.23
N PRO A 467 -9.84 -20.57 0.79
CA PRO A 467 -10.62 -21.80 0.88
C PRO A 467 -11.79 -21.66 1.85
N LEU A 468 -12.96 -22.15 1.45
CA LEU A 468 -14.12 -22.30 2.34
C LEU A 468 -13.90 -23.47 3.31
N ARG A 469 -14.33 -23.29 4.56
CA ARG A 469 -14.41 -24.35 5.58
C ARG A 469 -15.21 -25.56 5.07
N THR A 470 -14.86 -26.75 5.56
CA THR A 470 -15.53 -28.00 5.14
C THR A 470 -16.79 -28.26 5.97
N GLU A 471 -16.76 -27.87 7.25
CA GLU A 471 -17.87 -27.91 8.18
C GLU A 471 -18.98 -26.89 7.86
N ALA A 472 -20.20 -27.14 8.33
CA ALA A 472 -21.36 -26.30 8.00
C ALA A 472 -21.24 -24.83 8.43
N ALA A 473 -20.26 -24.49 9.29
CA ALA A 473 -19.96 -23.11 9.67
C ALA A 473 -19.75 -22.16 8.47
N PHE A 474 -19.29 -22.68 7.30
CA PHE A 474 -19.17 -21.84 6.10
C PHE A 474 -20.53 -21.29 5.63
N THR A 475 -21.64 -22.00 5.88
CA THR A 475 -23.00 -21.56 5.51
C THR A 475 -23.42 -20.29 6.26
N LEU A 476 -22.76 -19.99 7.39
CA LEU A 476 -22.97 -18.79 8.19
C LEU A 476 -21.80 -17.80 8.08
N GLY A 477 -21.01 -17.89 7.01
CA GLY A 477 -19.96 -16.94 6.68
C GLY A 477 -18.76 -16.95 7.62
N GLN A 478 -18.47 -18.08 8.27
CA GLN A 478 -17.30 -18.23 9.16
C GLN A 478 -15.98 -18.49 8.42
N SER A 479 -16.02 -18.64 7.10
CA SER A 479 -14.82 -18.71 6.27
C SER A 479 -14.32 -17.29 5.99
N PRO A 480 -13.09 -16.91 6.37
CA PRO A 480 -12.54 -15.60 6.03
C PRO A 480 -12.37 -15.46 4.51
N LEU A 481 -12.86 -14.36 3.94
CA LEU A 481 -12.81 -14.07 2.51
C LEU A 481 -12.13 -12.72 2.25
N ARG A 482 -11.49 -12.58 1.08
CA ARG A 482 -11.06 -11.26 0.61
C ARG A 482 -12.28 -10.39 0.32
N LEU A 483 -12.27 -9.15 0.82
CA LEU A 483 -13.39 -8.21 0.65
C LEU A 483 -13.75 -8.00 -0.83
N ILE A 484 -12.74 -7.79 -1.68
CA ILE A 484 -12.91 -7.59 -3.12
C ILE A 484 -13.50 -8.82 -3.83
N GLU A 485 -13.19 -10.03 -3.38
CA GLU A 485 -13.75 -11.26 -3.94
C GLU A 485 -15.21 -11.43 -3.54
N PHE A 486 -15.55 -11.07 -2.30
CA PHE A 486 -16.93 -11.10 -1.83
C PHE A 486 -17.80 -10.06 -2.55
N ALA A 487 -17.29 -8.83 -2.74
CA ALA A 487 -17.95 -7.81 -3.56
C ALA A 487 -18.18 -8.30 -4.99
N ARG A 488 -17.18 -8.94 -5.60
CA ARG A 488 -17.28 -9.53 -6.95
C ARG A 488 -18.32 -10.65 -7.02
N ALA A 489 -18.37 -11.55 -6.05
CA ALA A 489 -19.37 -12.62 -6.00
C ALA A 489 -20.80 -12.04 -5.96
N PHE A 490 -21.00 -10.97 -5.21
CA PHE A 490 -22.31 -10.32 -5.09
C PHE A 490 -22.80 -9.67 -6.39
N THR A 491 -21.92 -9.29 -7.32
CA THR A 491 -22.35 -8.77 -8.63
C THR A 491 -23.17 -9.79 -9.44
N SER A 492 -23.06 -11.09 -9.12
CA SER A 492 -23.91 -12.12 -9.74
C SER A 492 -25.40 -11.91 -9.44
N ILE A 493 -25.74 -11.35 -8.27
CA ILE A 493 -27.11 -10.98 -7.91
C ILE A 493 -27.58 -9.80 -8.77
N ALA A 494 -26.67 -8.89 -9.11
CA ALA A 494 -26.94 -7.72 -9.94
C ALA A 494 -27.06 -8.04 -11.45
N ASN A 495 -26.54 -9.17 -11.90
CA ASN A 495 -26.39 -9.53 -13.31
C ASN A 495 -27.08 -10.86 -13.66
N ASP A 496 -28.23 -11.15 -13.04
CA ASP A 496 -29.04 -12.33 -13.36
C ASP A 496 -28.25 -13.66 -13.30
N GLY A 497 -27.35 -13.79 -12.32
CA GLY A 497 -26.51 -14.98 -12.10
C GLY A 497 -25.13 -14.94 -12.76
N ARG A 498 -24.80 -13.88 -13.51
CA ARG A 498 -23.50 -13.72 -14.15
C ARG A 498 -22.55 -12.88 -13.31
N GLN A 499 -21.42 -13.43 -12.91
CA GLN A 499 -20.38 -12.68 -12.23
C GLN A 499 -19.67 -11.72 -13.19
N CYS A 500 -19.28 -10.54 -12.70
CA CYS A 500 -18.45 -9.60 -13.45
C CYS A 500 -17.04 -10.17 -13.69
N ALA A 501 -16.29 -9.51 -14.59
CA ALA A 501 -14.89 -9.85 -14.79
C ALA A 501 -14.07 -9.59 -13.49
N THR A 502 -12.84 -10.08 -13.44
CA THR A 502 -11.95 -9.82 -12.30
C THR A 502 -11.84 -8.31 -12.05
N PRO A 503 -12.03 -7.86 -10.78
CA PRO A 503 -11.95 -6.46 -10.44
C PRO A 503 -10.63 -5.82 -10.86
N HIS A 504 -10.71 -4.63 -11.46
CA HIS A 504 -9.56 -3.98 -12.06
C HIS A 504 -9.61 -2.46 -11.95
N PHE A 505 -8.43 -1.85 -11.94
CA PHE A 505 -8.27 -0.39 -11.94
C PHE A 505 -8.10 0.18 -13.35
N LEU A 506 -7.62 -0.59 -14.32
CA LEU A 506 -7.44 -0.14 -15.70
C LEU A 506 -8.63 -0.47 -16.58
N LEU A 507 -8.98 0.44 -17.50
CA LEU A 507 -9.96 0.18 -18.55
C LEU A 507 -9.52 -1.05 -19.36
N THR A 508 -10.18 -2.18 -19.13
CA THR A 508 -9.85 -3.44 -19.78
C THR A 508 -10.95 -3.76 -20.80
N PRO A 509 -10.62 -4.00 -22.09
CA PRO A 509 -11.63 -4.23 -23.12
C PRO A 509 -12.30 -5.61 -23.04
N THR A 510 -11.76 -6.54 -22.23
CA THR A 510 -12.24 -7.92 -22.19
C THR A 510 -13.21 -8.15 -21.03
N ILE A 511 -14.50 -7.98 -21.30
CA ILE A 511 -15.59 -8.33 -20.39
C ILE A 511 -15.93 -9.82 -20.59
N ARG A 512 -15.27 -10.71 -19.84
CA ARG A 512 -15.72 -12.10 -19.72
C ARG A 512 -16.56 -12.23 -18.46
N SER A 513 -17.89 -12.21 -18.62
CA SER A 513 -18.81 -12.58 -17.55
C SER A 513 -19.07 -14.09 -17.60
N THR A 514 -19.18 -14.72 -16.43
CA THR A 514 -19.42 -16.16 -16.29
C THR A 514 -20.69 -16.35 -15.48
N GLU A 515 -21.59 -17.21 -15.95
CA GLU A 515 -22.74 -17.63 -15.15
C GLU A 515 -22.26 -18.52 -14.00
N VAL A 516 -22.56 -18.10 -12.77
CA VAL A 516 -22.16 -18.80 -11.54
C VAL A 516 -23.35 -19.35 -10.78
N PHE A 517 -24.53 -18.75 -10.97
CA PHE A 517 -25.81 -19.16 -10.39
C PHE A 517 -26.91 -19.15 -11.44
N ALA A 518 -27.94 -19.98 -11.26
CA ALA A 518 -29.07 -20.04 -12.17
C ALA A 518 -29.88 -18.72 -12.11
N PRO A 519 -30.31 -18.14 -13.25
CA PRO A 519 -31.05 -16.89 -13.27
C PRO A 519 -32.33 -16.90 -12.41
N ALA A 520 -33.07 -18.01 -12.41
CA ALA A 520 -34.29 -18.17 -11.60
C ALA A 520 -33.99 -18.14 -10.09
N ALA A 521 -32.94 -18.84 -9.65
CA ALA A 521 -32.48 -18.82 -8.26
C ALA A 521 -32.12 -17.40 -7.81
N ILE A 522 -31.42 -16.65 -8.67
CA ILE A 522 -31.01 -15.28 -8.38
C ILE A 522 -32.19 -14.32 -8.34
N ALA A 523 -33.20 -14.50 -9.19
CA ALA A 523 -34.42 -13.68 -9.13
C ALA A 523 -35.08 -13.76 -7.76
N HIS A 524 -35.28 -14.98 -7.22
CA HIS A 524 -35.83 -15.15 -5.88
C HIS A 524 -34.97 -14.50 -4.79
N VAL A 525 -33.65 -14.70 -4.82
CA VAL A 525 -32.73 -14.09 -3.85
C VAL A 525 -32.81 -12.56 -3.94
N ARG A 526 -32.67 -11.99 -5.14
CA ARG A 526 -32.72 -10.54 -5.39
C ARG A 526 -34.01 -9.91 -4.87
N ASP A 527 -35.16 -10.50 -5.20
CA ASP A 527 -36.46 -9.97 -4.80
C ASP A 527 -36.62 -10.02 -3.27
N THR A 528 -36.06 -11.06 -2.63
CA THR A 528 -35.98 -11.17 -1.17
C THR A 528 -35.12 -10.06 -0.57
N LEU A 529 -33.96 -9.77 -1.17
CA LEU A 529 -33.07 -8.69 -0.70
C LEU A 529 -33.73 -7.32 -0.87
N ILE A 530 -34.41 -7.07 -1.98
CA ILE A 530 -35.18 -5.83 -2.21
C ILE A 530 -36.27 -5.69 -1.16
N THR A 531 -37.04 -6.75 -0.91
CA THR A 531 -38.07 -6.77 0.13
C THR A 531 -37.49 -6.52 1.52
N GLY A 532 -36.30 -7.07 1.81
CA GLY A 532 -35.58 -6.86 3.06
C GLY A 532 -35.20 -5.40 3.34
N MET A 533 -35.05 -4.57 2.29
CA MET A 533 -34.75 -3.14 2.44
C MET A 533 -35.89 -2.32 3.06
N GLU A 534 -37.11 -2.86 3.09
CA GLU A 534 -38.29 -2.20 3.68
C GLU A 534 -38.36 -2.31 5.22
N ARG A 535 -37.43 -3.06 5.82
CA ARG A 535 -37.34 -3.20 7.27
C ARG A 535 -37.13 -1.88 7.99
N PRO A 536 -37.75 -1.65 9.17
CA PRO A 536 -37.60 -0.40 9.91
C PRO A 536 -36.14 -0.02 10.20
N GLU A 537 -35.29 -1.00 10.50
CA GLU A 537 -33.87 -0.83 10.81
C GLU A 537 -33.08 -0.33 9.59
N TYR A 538 -33.49 -0.73 8.39
CA TYR A 538 -32.85 -0.32 7.13
C TYR A 538 -33.44 0.97 6.58
N ARG A 539 -34.76 1.11 6.67
CA ARG A 539 -35.51 2.21 6.07
C ARG A 539 -35.09 3.57 6.61
N LYS A 540 -34.72 3.68 7.90
CA LYS A 540 -34.29 4.96 8.50
C LYS A 540 -32.98 5.51 7.88
N PRO A 541 -31.85 4.78 7.83
CA PRO A 541 -30.66 5.23 7.10
C PRO A 541 -30.93 5.50 5.60
N LEU A 542 -31.75 4.68 4.95
CA LEU A 542 -32.09 4.86 3.54
C LEU A 542 -32.88 6.16 3.30
N LEU A 543 -33.82 6.51 4.19
CA LEU A 543 -34.58 7.76 4.12
C LEU A 543 -33.66 8.98 4.25
N ALA A 544 -32.71 8.94 5.18
CA ALA A 544 -31.76 10.04 5.42
C ALA A 544 -30.91 10.38 4.18
N HIS A 545 -30.74 9.43 3.27
CA HIS A 545 -29.94 9.58 2.04
C HIS A 545 -30.77 9.50 0.75
N GLY A 546 -32.10 9.58 0.83
CA GLY A 546 -32.98 9.58 -0.36
C GLY A 546 -32.99 8.26 -1.14
N LEU A 547 -32.68 7.14 -0.48
CA LEU A 547 -32.63 5.80 -1.06
C LEU A 547 -33.88 4.96 -0.79
N ALA A 548 -34.73 5.34 0.17
CA ALA A 548 -35.84 4.51 0.65
C ALA A 548 -36.96 4.19 -0.37
N ASN A 549 -36.99 4.88 -1.51
CA ASN A 549 -37.95 4.63 -2.60
C ASN A 549 -37.24 4.08 -3.86
N LYS A 550 -35.98 3.66 -3.74
CA LYS A 550 -35.23 3.07 -4.85
C LYS A 550 -35.28 1.55 -4.72
N SER A 551 -35.52 0.86 -5.84
CA SER A 551 -35.39 -0.59 -5.92
C SER A 551 -33.91 -0.97 -5.85
N ILE A 552 -33.46 -1.40 -4.68
CA ILE A 552 -32.08 -1.74 -4.32
C ILE A 552 -32.10 -3.10 -3.62
N ALA A 553 -31.23 -4.01 -4.03
CA ALA A 553 -30.98 -5.24 -3.28
C ALA A 553 -29.91 -4.95 -2.23
N GLY A 554 -30.14 -5.30 -0.97
CA GLY A 554 -29.14 -5.12 0.09
C GLY A 554 -29.26 -6.16 1.19
N TYR A 555 -28.14 -6.40 1.87
CA TYR A 555 -28.09 -7.31 3.01
C TYR A 555 -27.01 -6.86 3.99
N GLY A 556 -27.42 -6.70 5.26
CA GLY A 556 -26.51 -6.49 6.37
C GLY A 556 -26.02 -7.82 6.92
N GLY A 557 -24.84 -7.81 7.53
CA GLY A 557 -24.32 -9.00 8.21
C GLY A 557 -23.37 -8.70 9.35
N ILE A 558 -23.31 -9.63 10.28
CA ILE A 558 -22.41 -9.55 11.43
C ILE A 558 -21.85 -10.93 11.76
N THR A 559 -20.62 -10.96 12.24
CA THR A 559 -20.04 -12.18 12.81
C THR A 559 -20.65 -12.49 14.18
N TYR A 560 -20.60 -13.75 14.59
CA TYR A 560 -21.15 -14.22 15.86
C TYR A 560 -20.57 -13.46 17.07
N ASP A 561 -19.27 -13.22 17.04
CA ASP A 561 -18.47 -12.50 18.05
C ASP A 561 -18.50 -10.96 17.87
N ARG A 562 -19.21 -10.45 16.86
CA ARG A 562 -19.37 -9.00 16.56
C ARG A 562 -18.06 -8.27 16.28
N THR A 563 -17.06 -9.00 15.79
CA THR A 563 -15.76 -8.47 15.35
C THR A 563 -15.85 -7.76 13.99
N ASP A 564 -16.73 -8.23 13.11
CA ASP A 564 -16.93 -7.69 11.78
C ASP A 564 -18.40 -7.38 11.50
N ALA A 565 -18.67 -6.14 11.08
CA ALA A 565 -19.97 -5.69 10.61
C ALA A 565 -19.90 -5.33 9.13
N TRP A 566 -20.91 -5.76 8.38
CA TRP A 566 -20.95 -5.71 6.93
C TRP A 566 -22.26 -5.14 6.45
N PHE A 567 -22.20 -4.40 5.35
CA PHE A 567 -23.37 -4.17 4.52
C PHE A 567 -22.95 -4.21 3.06
N ILE A 568 -23.67 -5.01 2.28
CA ILE A 568 -23.45 -5.12 0.84
C ILE A 568 -24.78 -4.91 0.12
N GLY A 569 -24.74 -4.12 -0.94
CA GLY A 569 -25.94 -3.82 -1.70
C GLY A 569 -25.62 -3.38 -3.11
N SER A 570 -26.61 -3.55 -3.99
CA SER A 570 -26.49 -3.29 -5.41
C SER A 570 -27.77 -2.75 -6.00
N ASP A 571 -27.60 -1.97 -7.06
CA ASP A 571 -28.63 -1.82 -8.09
C ASP A 571 -28.17 -2.61 -9.33
N ARG A 572 -28.77 -2.32 -10.49
CA ARG A 572 -28.40 -2.99 -11.73
C ARG A 572 -26.97 -2.66 -12.19
N ASP A 573 -26.49 -1.46 -11.93
CA ASP A 573 -25.25 -0.93 -12.50
C ASP A 573 -24.07 -1.07 -11.52
N LEU A 574 -24.31 -0.91 -10.23
CA LEU A 574 -23.28 -0.87 -9.19
C LEU A 574 -23.49 -1.90 -8.07
N THR A 575 -22.39 -2.42 -7.55
CA THR A 575 -22.34 -3.11 -6.26
C THR A 575 -21.44 -2.33 -5.30
N CYS A 576 -21.93 -2.07 -4.09
CA CYS A 576 -21.20 -1.39 -3.03
C CYS A 576 -21.12 -2.29 -1.79
N LEU A 577 -19.91 -2.47 -1.27
CA LEU A 577 -19.62 -3.23 -0.05
C LEU A 577 -18.98 -2.29 0.97
N VAL A 578 -19.50 -2.33 2.21
CA VAL A 578 -18.93 -1.67 3.37
C VAL A 578 -18.62 -2.69 4.45
N TRP A 579 -17.43 -2.59 5.04
CA TRP A 579 -16.99 -3.35 6.20
C TRP A 579 -16.55 -2.39 7.30
N VAL A 580 -16.85 -2.73 8.55
CA VAL A 580 -16.38 -2.04 9.75
C VAL A 580 -15.90 -3.09 10.76
N GLY A 581 -14.73 -2.88 11.35
CA GLY A 581 -14.13 -3.82 12.30
C GLY A 581 -12.74 -3.40 12.77
N HIS A 582 -12.16 -4.21 13.65
CA HIS A 582 -10.80 -4.03 14.14
C HIS A 582 -9.80 -4.89 13.34
N ASP A 583 -8.52 -4.51 13.39
CA ASP A 583 -7.49 -5.38 12.82
C ASP A 583 -7.28 -6.67 13.61
N LYS A 584 -7.49 -6.57 14.93
CA LYS A 584 -7.49 -7.69 15.86
C LYS A 584 -8.92 -8.20 16.02
N ASP A 585 -9.08 -9.46 16.39
CA ASP A 585 -10.38 -10.09 16.62
C ASP A 585 -10.98 -9.63 17.95
N ILE A 586 -11.37 -8.35 17.99
CA ILE A 586 -11.95 -7.67 19.13
C ILE A 586 -13.33 -7.14 18.72
N PRO A 587 -14.39 -7.43 19.51
CA PRO A 587 -15.73 -6.97 19.20
C PRO A 587 -15.79 -5.46 19.02
N ILE A 588 -16.57 -4.99 18.04
CA ILE A 588 -16.78 -3.55 17.80
C ILE A 588 -17.48 -2.92 19.01
N SER A 589 -18.59 -3.53 19.43
CA SER A 589 -19.28 -3.24 20.70
C SER A 589 -20.29 -4.36 20.99
N ALA A 590 -20.75 -4.46 22.24
CA ALA A 590 -21.77 -5.43 22.62
C ALA A 590 -23.13 -5.21 21.93
N LYS A 591 -23.41 -3.98 21.46
CA LYS A 591 -24.68 -3.59 20.84
C LYS A 591 -24.58 -3.42 19.32
N THR A 592 -23.43 -3.75 18.72
CA THR A 592 -23.21 -3.54 17.29
C THR A 592 -24.09 -4.49 16.48
N THR A 593 -24.69 -3.93 15.42
CA THR A 593 -25.42 -4.62 14.35
C THR A 593 -24.92 -4.09 13.00
N ALA A 594 -25.26 -4.75 11.90
CA ALA A 594 -24.96 -4.21 10.58
C ALA A 594 -25.72 -2.90 10.29
N SER A 595 -26.99 -2.79 10.71
CA SER A 595 -27.79 -1.56 10.63
C SER A 595 -27.20 -0.35 11.37
N THR A 596 -26.42 -0.58 12.43
CA THR A 596 -25.80 0.49 13.22
C THR A 596 -24.36 0.81 12.79
N ALA A 597 -23.57 -0.20 12.43
CA ALA A 597 -22.16 -0.02 12.10
C ALA A 597 -21.87 0.16 10.61
N ALA A 598 -22.46 -0.64 9.71
CA ALA A 598 -22.07 -0.66 8.29
C ALA A 598 -23.08 0.06 7.39
N LEU A 599 -24.38 -0.16 7.61
CA LEU A 599 -25.44 0.39 6.76
C LEU A 599 -25.43 1.94 6.64
N PRO A 600 -25.24 2.73 7.72
CA PRO A 600 -25.31 4.19 7.58
C PRO A 600 -24.22 4.74 6.66
N LEU A 601 -23.00 4.19 6.77
CA LEU A 601 -21.91 4.50 5.85
C LEU A 601 -22.21 4.02 4.43
N TRP A 602 -22.73 2.79 4.29
CA TRP A 602 -23.14 2.26 2.99
C TRP A 602 -24.17 3.16 2.31
N ALA A 603 -25.21 3.60 3.02
CA ALA A 603 -26.26 4.46 2.48
C ALA A 603 -25.72 5.82 2.02
N ALA A 604 -24.82 6.42 2.80
CA ALA A 604 -24.17 7.67 2.43
C ALA A 604 -23.30 7.52 1.17
N VAL A 605 -22.52 6.43 1.09
CA VAL A 605 -21.67 6.13 -0.09
C VAL A 605 -22.52 5.80 -1.31
N PHE A 606 -23.55 4.97 -1.16
CA PHE A 606 -24.39 4.54 -2.27
C PHE A 606 -25.19 5.72 -2.86
N ALA A 607 -25.69 6.62 -2.01
CA ALA A 607 -26.30 7.87 -2.45
C ALA A 607 -25.33 8.77 -3.20
N MET A 608 -24.07 8.87 -2.73
CA MET A 608 -23.02 9.62 -3.43
C MET A 608 -22.74 9.06 -4.85
N VAL A 609 -22.61 7.74 -5.01
CA VAL A 609 -22.25 7.13 -6.32
C VAL A 609 -23.44 6.95 -7.27
N THR A 610 -24.67 7.07 -6.76
CA THR A 610 -25.93 7.04 -7.54
C THR A 610 -26.55 8.43 -7.71
N GLU A 611 -25.88 9.49 -7.26
CA GLU A 611 -26.32 10.88 -7.43
C GLU A 611 -26.52 11.20 -8.93
N GLY A 612 -27.70 11.69 -9.29
CA GLY A 612 -28.05 12.03 -10.68
C GLY A 612 -28.32 10.85 -11.63
N LYS A 613 -28.26 9.60 -11.16
CA LYS A 613 -28.62 8.40 -11.94
C LYS A 613 -30.10 8.05 -11.79
N PRO A 614 -30.70 7.35 -12.78
CA PRO A 614 -32.09 6.97 -12.68
C PRO A 614 -32.32 5.94 -11.55
N LYS A 615 -33.59 5.79 -11.14
CA LYS A 615 -33.99 5.31 -9.81
C LYS A 615 -33.95 3.77 -9.69
N GLY A 616 -32.78 3.18 -9.43
CA GLY A 616 -32.65 1.77 -9.06
C GLY A 616 -32.76 0.79 -10.24
N TRP A 617 -33.14 -0.46 -9.96
CA TRP A 617 -33.15 -1.58 -10.92
C TRP A 617 -33.90 -1.30 -12.25
N ASP A 618 -34.86 -0.39 -12.23
CA ASP A 618 -35.77 -0.09 -13.34
C ASP A 618 -35.17 0.80 -14.44
N ALA A 619 -33.93 1.25 -14.29
CA ALA A 619 -33.31 2.10 -15.30
C ALA A 619 -31.83 1.76 -15.51
N LYS A 620 -31.50 1.34 -16.74
CA LYS A 620 -30.12 1.02 -17.13
C LYS A 620 -29.39 2.30 -17.54
N ALA A 621 -28.36 2.72 -16.80
CA ALA A 621 -27.44 3.71 -17.33
C ALA A 621 -26.55 3.06 -18.40
N PRO A 622 -26.28 3.71 -19.54
CA PRO A 622 -25.23 3.28 -20.46
C PRO A 622 -23.89 3.19 -19.70
N ALA A 623 -23.12 2.11 -19.90
CA ALA A 623 -21.78 1.96 -19.29
C ALA A 623 -20.84 3.16 -19.59
N SER A 624 -21.05 3.82 -20.74
CA SER A 624 -20.36 5.05 -21.12
C SER A 624 -20.71 6.27 -20.26
N GLN A 625 -21.86 6.30 -19.57
CA GLN A 625 -22.21 7.36 -18.62
C GLN A 625 -21.55 7.16 -17.25
N LEU A 626 -21.26 5.91 -16.86
CA LEU A 626 -20.55 5.60 -15.61
C LEU A 626 -19.07 5.95 -15.70
N LEU A 627 -18.48 5.71 -16.88
CA LEU A 627 -17.06 5.90 -17.18
C LEU A 627 -16.78 7.17 -17.99
N ALA A 628 -17.74 8.10 -18.14
CA ALA A 628 -17.79 9.16 -19.16
C ALA A 628 -16.49 9.94 -19.41
N THR A 629 -15.57 9.31 -20.15
CA THR A 629 -14.67 9.80 -21.20
C THR A 629 -14.27 8.56 -22.02
N PRO A 630 -14.52 8.51 -23.34
CA PRO A 630 -13.89 7.51 -24.19
C PRO A 630 -12.40 7.89 -24.33
N LEU A 631 -11.56 7.37 -23.44
CA LEU A 631 -10.12 7.56 -23.54
C LEU A 631 -9.59 6.73 -24.70
N ARG A 632 -9.05 7.45 -25.70
CA ARG A 632 -8.34 6.90 -26.85
C ARG A 632 -7.40 5.78 -26.42
N ALA A 633 -7.46 4.69 -27.17
CA ALA A 633 -6.60 3.52 -27.13
C ALA A 633 -5.23 3.77 -26.46
N LEU A 634 -5.05 3.22 -25.26
CA LEU A 634 -3.75 3.04 -24.59
C LEU A 634 -2.96 1.87 -25.22
N PHE A 635 -3.06 1.70 -26.54
CA PHE A 635 -2.20 0.81 -27.30
C PHE A 635 -1.69 1.60 -28.48
N VAL A 636 -0.46 2.09 -28.37
CA VAL A 636 0.35 2.42 -29.54
C VAL A 636 0.45 1.12 -30.33
N GLU A 637 -0.14 1.08 -31.52
CA GLU A 637 0.09 0.01 -32.49
C GLU A 637 1.60 -0.09 -32.74
N GLY A 638 2.22 -1.11 -32.15
CA GLY A 638 3.67 -1.31 -32.22
C GLY A 638 4.10 -2.47 -31.33
N GLU A 639 4.04 -3.67 -31.90
CA GLU A 639 4.56 -4.93 -31.35
C GLU A 639 3.83 -5.50 -30.12
N ALA A 640 2.66 -6.09 -30.36
CA ALA A 640 2.16 -7.19 -29.54
C ALA A 640 3.08 -8.42 -29.67
N ARG A 641 4.23 -8.41 -29.00
CA ARG A 641 4.89 -9.66 -28.61
C ARG A 641 4.18 -10.18 -27.39
N VAL A 642 3.28 -11.14 -27.64
CA VAL A 642 2.78 -12.04 -26.61
C VAL A 642 3.99 -12.71 -25.96
N ILE A 643 4.42 -12.22 -24.81
CA ILE A 643 5.29 -12.98 -23.93
C ILE A 643 4.40 -14.08 -23.37
N ARG A 644 4.37 -15.23 -24.06
CA ARG A 644 3.95 -16.49 -23.44
C ARG A 644 4.94 -16.73 -22.31
N VAL A 645 4.52 -16.45 -21.08
CA VAL A 645 5.19 -16.96 -19.90
C VAL A 645 4.91 -18.46 -19.87
N THR A 646 5.78 -19.24 -20.50
CA THR A 646 5.86 -20.67 -20.26
C THR A 646 6.24 -20.85 -18.79
N PRO A 647 5.55 -21.69 -17.99
CA PRO A 647 5.98 -21.95 -16.62
C PRO A 647 7.38 -22.55 -16.69
N VAL A 648 8.37 -21.84 -16.14
CA VAL A 648 9.69 -22.43 -15.93
C VAL A 648 9.56 -23.34 -14.71
N SER A 649 9.35 -24.61 -14.97
CA SER A 649 9.56 -25.67 -13.98
C SER A 649 11.03 -25.64 -13.55
N GLY A 650 11.26 -25.52 -12.24
CA GLY A 650 12.58 -25.76 -11.65
C GLY A 650 13.35 -24.51 -11.22
N VAL A 651 12.88 -23.86 -10.16
CA VAL A 651 13.79 -23.23 -9.18
C VAL A 651 13.32 -23.65 -7.80
N VAL A 652 14.07 -24.57 -7.20
CA VAL A 652 13.96 -24.94 -5.78
C VAL A 652 14.47 -23.75 -4.97
N LEU A 653 13.55 -23.00 -4.35
CA LEU A 653 13.88 -22.12 -3.23
C LEU A 653 13.73 -22.94 -1.95
N GLY A 654 14.83 -23.05 -1.20
CA GLY A 654 14.95 -23.90 -0.02
C GLY A 654 14.10 -23.45 1.16
N ASN A 655 13.65 -24.47 1.89
CA ASN A 655 13.35 -24.56 3.32
C ASN A 655 12.41 -23.50 3.92
N ASP A 656 11.13 -23.81 3.84
CA ASP A 656 10.09 -23.35 4.77
C ASP A 656 10.10 -24.29 6.01
N PRO A 657 10.29 -23.79 7.26
CA PRO A 657 10.42 -24.64 8.44
C PRO A 657 9.09 -25.18 9.02
N TYR A 658 7.99 -25.13 8.28
CA TYR A 658 6.68 -25.64 8.69
C TYR A 658 6.02 -26.55 7.64
N GLN A 659 6.65 -27.66 7.28
CA GLN A 659 5.97 -28.76 6.60
C GLN A 659 6.01 -30.04 7.43
N SER A 660 4.86 -30.37 8.01
CA SER A 660 4.55 -31.67 8.59
C SER A 660 4.38 -32.70 7.47
N THR A 661 5.29 -33.68 7.40
CA THR A 661 5.15 -34.85 6.52
C THR A 661 4.35 -35.94 7.22
N SER A 662 3.24 -36.36 6.60
CA SER A 662 2.48 -37.56 6.97
C SER A 662 2.74 -38.67 5.94
N ALA A 663 3.35 -39.78 6.36
CA ALA A 663 3.19 -41.14 5.79
C ALA A 663 3.80 -42.19 6.76
N PRO A 664 3.50 -43.49 6.65
CA PRO A 664 2.79 -44.25 7.68
C PRO A 664 3.66 -45.28 8.44
N GLY A 665 3.19 -45.66 9.63
CA GLY A 665 3.53 -46.94 10.28
C GLY A 665 4.64 -46.88 11.32
N GLY A 666 4.26 -47.11 12.59
CA GLY A 666 5.19 -47.41 13.69
C GLY A 666 4.75 -46.75 14.99
N VAL A 667 4.09 -47.52 15.86
CA VAL A 667 3.88 -47.14 17.27
C VAL A 667 5.21 -47.27 18.01
N PRO A 668 5.62 -46.25 18.77
CA PRO A 668 6.17 -46.53 20.10
C PRO A 668 5.60 -45.61 21.19
N SER A 669 5.78 -46.09 22.41
CA SER A 669 5.12 -45.75 23.67
C SER A 669 5.21 -44.30 24.14
N ALA A 670 4.18 -43.93 24.91
CA ALA A 670 3.97 -42.68 25.61
C ALA A 670 5.13 -42.26 26.55
N ILE A 671 5.44 -40.97 26.53
CA ILE A 671 6.14 -40.24 27.59
C ILE A 671 5.21 -39.06 27.98
N PRO A 672 4.94 -38.82 29.28
CA PRO A 672 3.90 -37.90 29.72
C PRO A 672 4.37 -36.44 29.68
N LEU A 673 3.46 -35.54 29.29
CA LEU A 673 3.65 -34.09 29.37
C LEU A 673 3.27 -33.57 30.78
N PRO A 674 3.91 -32.50 31.27
CA PRO A 674 3.62 -31.92 32.59
C PRO A 674 2.26 -31.22 32.61
N GLN A 675 1.50 -31.44 33.68
CA GLN A 675 0.33 -30.63 34.03
C GLN A 675 0.80 -29.27 34.55
N ASP A 676 0.48 -28.19 33.85
CA ASP A 676 0.44 -26.84 34.43
C ASP A 676 -1.02 -26.38 34.46
N ASP A 677 -1.54 -26.27 35.67
CA ASP A 677 -2.87 -25.76 36.00
C ASP A 677 -2.98 -24.27 35.67
N TYR A 678 -3.83 -23.91 34.71
CA TYR A 678 -4.33 -22.55 34.57
C TYR A 678 -5.87 -22.56 34.54
N VAL A 679 -6.46 -22.42 35.72
CA VAL A 679 -7.90 -22.21 35.92
C VAL A 679 -8.20 -20.71 35.79
N PRO A 680 -9.04 -20.26 34.84
CA PRO A 680 -9.49 -18.86 34.82
C PRO A 680 -10.48 -18.59 35.96
N LYS A 681 -10.14 -17.65 36.85
CA LYS A 681 -11.07 -17.15 37.87
C LYS A 681 -12.21 -16.35 37.22
N ALA A 682 -13.45 -16.73 37.53
CA ALA A 682 -14.65 -16.00 37.19
C ALA A 682 -14.69 -14.61 37.85
N ILE A 683 -15.09 -13.59 37.08
CA ILE A 683 -15.35 -12.22 37.54
C ILE A 683 -16.84 -12.13 37.92
N PRO A 684 -17.21 -11.64 39.12
CA PRO A 684 -18.61 -11.55 39.53
C PRO A 684 -19.32 -10.35 38.89
N VAL A 685 -20.58 -10.56 38.50
CA VAL A 685 -21.53 -9.56 38.01
C VAL A 685 -22.10 -8.76 39.21
N PRO A 686 -22.17 -7.42 39.18
CA PRO A 686 -22.88 -6.65 40.19
C PRO A 686 -24.40 -6.69 39.96
N GLN A 687 -25.16 -6.80 41.06
CA GLN A 687 -26.62 -6.79 41.12
C GLN A 687 -27.25 -5.50 40.61
#